data_AF-A0A5F9CSP3-F1
#
_entry.id   AF-A0A5F9CSP3-F1
#
_cell.length_a   1.000
_cell.length_b   1.000
_cell.length_c   1.000
_cell.angle_alpha   90.00
_cell.angle_beta   90.00
_cell.angle_gamma   90.00
#
_symmetry.space_group_name_H-M   'P 1'
#
loop_
_entity.id
_entity.type
_entity.pdbx_description
1 polymer ?
#
loop_
_entity_poly.entity_id
_entity_poly.type
_entity_poly.pdbx_seq_one_letter_code
_entity_poly.pdbx_strand_id
1 'polypeptide(L)'
;MCGPGRPRLPRGPPPARPTAGYKLTRRAVSAASPPVVRAGGFPCPSEKPPLPLSMAEGPAPSEEAGTKARFPLSDAVEEGAWTASVVDQQDGVLSLQLSTPATAPIGLYRLSLEASTGYQGSSFVLGHFTLLFNTWCPADAVYLDSEEERREYVLTQQGFIYQGSAKFIKSVPWNYGQFEDGILDTCLMLLDINPKFLKDSGRDCSRRSSPVYVGRVVSGMVNCNDDQGVLQGRWDNNYGDGVSPMFWIGSVDILRRWRDYGCQQVKYGQCWVFAAVACTVLRCLGIPTRVVTNYNSAHDQNSNLLIEYFRNEFGELQGDKSEMIWNFHCWVESWMTRPDLQPGYEGWQALDPTPQEKSEGTYCCGPVPVRAIKEGDLSTKYDAPFVFAEVNADVVDWIQQEDGSMHKSINHSLVVGLKISTKSVGRDEREDITHNYKYPEGSQEERDAFTRANHLNKLAEKEETGVAMRIRVAESMSMGSDFDVFAHITNDTAEDRACRLVLCARTVSYNGVLGPECGTKDLLGLALEPYSEKSIPLRILYEKYRDSLTQSNLIKVQGLLIEPAANSYVLAQRDIYLENPEIKIRVLGEPKQNRKLVAEVSMRNPLTVPLTGCSFTVEGAGLLREQKTVEIPDPVEPEEVVKVRVDLLPLHVGLSKLVVNFESDKLKSVKGFRNIIIGPS
;
A
#
# COMPACT_ATOMS: atom_id res chain seq x y z
N MET A 1 39.35 -43.25 -19.68
CA MET A 1 38.45 -42.28 -20.35
C MET A 1 37.58 -41.63 -19.29
N CYS A 2 37.99 -40.48 -18.77
CA CYS A 2 37.10 -39.64 -17.95
C CYS A 2 36.55 -38.58 -18.91
N GLY A 3 35.24 -38.63 -19.19
CA GLY A 3 34.60 -37.62 -20.05
C GLY A 3 34.66 -36.22 -19.39
N PRO A 4 34.63 -35.13 -20.17
CA PRO A 4 34.59 -33.79 -19.63
C PRO A 4 33.25 -33.59 -18.91
N GLY A 5 33.29 -33.48 -17.58
CA GLY A 5 32.14 -33.08 -16.79
C GLY A 5 31.73 -31.66 -17.19
N ARG A 6 30.44 -31.44 -17.49
CA ARG A 6 29.93 -30.09 -17.74
C ARG A 6 30.07 -29.25 -16.47
N PRO A 7 30.64 -28.03 -16.53
CA PRO A 7 30.61 -27.12 -15.40
C PRO A 7 29.14 -26.81 -15.06
N ARG A 8 28.78 -26.94 -13.78
CA ARG A 8 27.45 -26.60 -13.26
C ARG A 8 27.64 -25.67 -12.07
N LEU A 9 26.78 -24.67 -11.93
CA LEU A 9 26.61 -23.93 -10.67
C LEU A 9 26.16 -24.91 -9.56
N PRO A 10 26.98 -25.17 -8.52
CA PRO A 10 26.52 -25.95 -7.37
C PRO A 10 25.50 -25.16 -6.56
N ARG A 11 24.60 -25.87 -5.85
CA ARG A 11 23.78 -25.28 -4.78
C ARG A 11 24.72 -24.92 -3.61
N GLY A 12 25.28 -23.72 -3.64
CA GLY A 12 26.10 -23.16 -2.56
C GLY A 12 25.24 -22.63 -1.41
N PRO A 13 25.85 -22.30 -0.25
CA PRO A 13 25.15 -21.66 0.86
C PRO A 13 24.52 -20.31 0.43
N PRO A 14 23.45 -19.85 1.11
CA PRO A 14 22.81 -18.58 0.78
C PRO A 14 23.83 -17.44 0.81
N PRO A 15 23.70 -16.43 -0.07
CA PRO A 15 24.61 -15.29 -0.08
C PRO A 15 24.58 -14.57 1.28
N ALA A 16 25.71 -13.96 1.64
CA ALA A 16 25.75 -13.02 2.75
C ALA A 16 24.83 -11.84 2.42
N ARG A 17 23.59 -11.87 2.98
CA ARG A 17 22.55 -10.84 3.12
C ARG A 17 22.41 -9.84 1.94
N PRO A 18 21.27 -9.79 1.21
CA PRO A 18 19.90 -9.78 1.75
C PRO A 18 18.91 -10.78 1.10
N THR A 19 19.33 -11.61 0.14
CA THR A 19 18.42 -12.50 -0.62
C THR A 19 18.15 -13.86 0.05
N ALA A 20 18.55 -14.05 1.30
CA ALA A 20 18.34 -15.31 2.03
C ALA A 20 16.86 -15.64 2.32
N GLY A 21 15.97 -14.65 2.22
CA GLY A 21 14.53 -14.83 2.43
C GLY A 21 13.82 -15.54 1.29
N TYR A 22 14.30 -15.42 0.05
CA TYR A 22 13.60 -15.93 -1.13
C TYR A 22 13.58 -17.47 -1.17
N LYS A 23 12.38 -18.04 -1.32
CA LYS A 23 12.19 -19.47 -1.64
C LYS A 23 12.36 -19.66 -3.14
N LEU A 24 13.57 -20.02 -3.58
CA LEU A 24 13.89 -20.13 -5.01
C LEU A 24 14.50 -21.47 -5.37
N THR A 25 14.21 -21.93 -6.58
CA THR A 25 14.97 -22.99 -7.25
C THR A 25 16.23 -22.44 -7.96
N ARG A 26 16.35 -21.10 -8.08
CA ARG A 26 17.44 -20.35 -8.75
C ARG A 26 18.09 -19.34 -7.79
N ARG A 27 19.29 -18.85 -8.10
CA ARG A 27 20.02 -17.91 -7.22
C ARG A 27 19.55 -16.47 -7.47
N ALA A 28 19.10 -15.76 -6.43
CA ALA A 28 18.89 -14.31 -6.46
C ALA A 28 20.03 -13.59 -5.76
N VAL A 29 20.47 -12.46 -6.32
CA VAL A 29 21.58 -11.64 -5.84
C VAL A 29 21.19 -10.17 -5.98
N SER A 30 21.62 -9.32 -5.05
CA SER A 30 21.43 -7.88 -5.15
C SER A 30 22.61 -7.23 -5.89
N ALA A 31 22.37 -6.17 -6.66
CA ALA A 31 23.39 -5.44 -7.40
C ALA A 31 24.56 -5.00 -6.50
N ALA A 32 25.79 -4.99 -7.04
CA ALA A 32 27.01 -4.62 -6.33
C ALA A 32 27.36 -5.45 -5.07
N SER A 33 26.64 -6.54 -4.78
CA SER A 33 27.04 -7.55 -3.79
C SER A 33 27.74 -8.69 -4.50
N PRO A 34 28.97 -9.07 -4.13
CA PRO A 34 29.72 -10.03 -4.91
C PRO A 34 29.35 -11.49 -4.59
N PRO A 35 28.64 -12.24 -5.46
CA PRO A 35 28.40 -13.66 -5.22
C PRO A 35 29.67 -14.48 -5.49
N VAL A 36 29.99 -15.39 -4.57
CA VAL A 36 30.98 -16.44 -4.83
C VAL A 36 30.36 -17.56 -5.67
N VAL A 37 30.98 -17.92 -6.79
CA VAL A 37 30.61 -19.02 -7.71
C VAL A 37 31.73 -20.03 -7.75
N ARG A 38 31.42 -21.33 -7.64
CA ARG A 38 32.42 -22.41 -7.78
C ARG A 38 32.20 -23.15 -9.10
N ALA A 39 33.24 -23.30 -9.90
CA ALA A 39 33.24 -24.06 -11.14
C ALA A 39 34.26 -25.21 -11.05
N GLY A 40 33.82 -26.45 -11.26
CA GLY A 40 34.70 -27.63 -11.25
C GLY A 40 35.00 -28.15 -12.66
N GLY A 41 36.17 -28.76 -12.84
CA GLY A 41 36.55 -29.48 -14.06
C GLY A 41 37.60 -28.82 -14.94
N PHE A 42 38.36 -27.85 -14.42
CA PHE A 42 39.45 -27.21 -15.16
C PHE A 42 40.83 -27.71 -14.68
N PRO A 43 41.49 -28.62 -15.41
CA PRO A 43 42.94 -28.73 -15.32
C PRO A 43 43.55 -27.51 -16.04
N CYS A 44 44.25 -26.63 -15.34
CA CYS A 44 44.92 -25.51 -16.00
C CYS A 44 46.45 -25.75 -16.07
N PRO A 45 47.06 -25.64 -17.27
CA PRO A 45 48.51 -25.54 -17.41
C PRO A 45 49.02 -24.19 -16.87
N SER A 46 50.34 -24.07 -16.77
CA SER A 46 51.12 -22.96 -16.20
C SER A 46 50.92 -21.55 -16.81
N GLU A 47 50.02 -21.37 -17.78
CA GLU A 47 49.62 -20.07 -18.36
C GLU A 47 48.11 -19.89 -18.21
N LYS A 48 47.64 -18.80 -17.60
CA LYS A 48 46.19 -18.50 -17.43
C LYS A 48 45.55 -18.28 -18.81
N PRO A 49 44.76 -19.20 -19.39
CA PRO A 49 44.06 -18.92 -20.64
C PRO A 49 43.01 -17.82 -20.40
N PRO A 50 42.73 -16.96 -21.41
CA PRO A 50 41.65 -15.99 -21.29
C PRO A 50 40.32 -16.74 -21.21
N LEU A 51 39.68 -16.65 -20.04
CA LEU A 51 38.36 -17.22 -19.75
C LEU A 51 37.35 -16.08 -19.53
N PRO A 52 36.99 -15.29 -20.55
CA PRO A 52 36.00 -14.23 -20.40
C PRO A 52 34.63 -14.81 -20.01
N LEU A 53 33.95 -14.11 -19.11
CA LEU A 53 32.54 -14.35 -18.80
C LEU A 53 31.68 -13.37 -19.57
N SER A 54 30.49 -13.82 -19.95
CA SER A 54 29.47 -12.97 -20.57
C SER A 54 28.13 -13.11 -19.86
N MET A 55 27.52 -11.95 -19.62
CA MET A 55 26.21 -11.76 -18.99
C MET A 55 25.24 -11.19 -20.02
N ALA A 56 24.00 -11.67 -19.99
CA ALA A 56 22.94 -11.16 -20.83
C ALA A 56 21.61 -11.20 -20.09
N GLU A 57 20.86 -10.10 -20.13
CA GLU A 57 19.50 -9.93 -19.63
C GLU A 57 18.59 -9.49 -20.79
N GLY A 58 17.32 -9.89 -20.72
CA GLY A 58 16.31 -9.55 -21.70
C GLY A 58 16.39 -10.32 -23.03
N PRO A 59 15.40 -10.13 -23.91
CA PRO A 59 15.32 -10.82 -25.20
C PRO A 59 16.26 -10.24 -26.27
N ALA A 60 16.68 -8.98 -26.12
CA ALA A 60 17.61 -8.28 -27.02
C ALA A 60 18.80 -7.67 -26.26
N PRO A 61 19.75 -8.50 -25.75
CA PRO A 61 20.86 -8.01 -24.94
C PRO A 61 21.85 -7.17 -25.75
N SER A 62 22.24 -6.00 -25.22
CA SER A 62 23.19 -5.07 -25.83
C SER A 62 24.14 -4.48 -24.79
N GLU A 63 25.42 -4.33 -25.17
CA GLU A 63 26.44 -3.72 -24.30
C GLU A 63 26.18 -2.21 -24.12
N GLU A 64 25.80 -1.51 -25.19
CA GLU A 64 25.42 -0.10 -25.16
C GLU A 64 24.19 0.16 -24.27
N ALA A 65 23.27 -0.80 -24.24
CA ALA A 65 22.06 -0.73 -23.42
C ALA A 65 22.29 -1.17 -21.96
N GLY A 66 23.48 -1.68 -21.61
CA GLY A 66 23.81 -2.21 -20.29
C GLY A 66 23.18 -3.57 -19.96
N THR A 67 22.41 -4.16 -20.89
CA THR A 67 21.74 -5.47 -20.73
C THR A 67 22.66 -6.64 -21.10
N LYS A 68 23.85 -6.37 -21.66
CA LYS A 68 24.90 -7.35 -21.90
C LYS A 68 26.23 -6.82 -21.39
N ALA A 69 27.06 -7.70 -20.82
CA ALA A 69 28.43 -7.36 -20.44
C ALA A 69 29.36 -8.54 -20.69
N ARG A 70 30.56 -8.29 -21.19
CA ARG A 70 31.63 -9.28 -21.37
C ARG A 70 32.89 -8.80 -20.65
N PHE A 71 33.41 -9.61 -19.74
CA PHE A 71 34.53 -9.22 -18.89
C PHE A 71 35.50 -10.39 -18.67
N PRO A 72 36.82 -10.13 -18.62
CA PRO A 72 37.82 -11.15 -18.38
C PRO A 72 37.86 -11.58 -16.90
N LEU A 73 38.50 -12.71 -16.63
CA LEU A 73 39.01 -13.01 -15.29
C LEU A 73 40.20 -12.08 -15.00
N SER A 74 40.14 -11.36 -13.90
CA SER A 74 41.14 -10.38 -13.47
C SER A 74 41.47 -10.55 -11.99
N ASP A 75 42.73 -10.34 -11.62
CA ASP A 75 43.14 -10.28 -10.21
C ASP A 75 42.80 -8.91 -9.57
N ALA A 76 42.49 -7.90 -10.39
CA ALA A 76 42.08 -6.55 -9.97
C ALA A 76 40.55 -6.37 -10.06
N VAL A 77 39.97 -5.79 -9.01
CA VAL A 77 38.55 -5.42 -8.93
C VAL A 77 38.41 -3.95 -9.37
N GLU A 78 37.80 -3.74 -10.53
CA GLU A 78 37.39 -2.40 -10.98
C GLU A 78 36.02 -2.06 -10.37
N GLU A 79 35.94 -0.92 -9.67
CA GLU A 79 34.69 -0.43 -9.09
C GLU A 79 33.74 0.06 -10.17
N GLY A 80 32.44 -0.25 -10.04
CA GLY A 80 31.42 0.22 -10.97
C GLY A 80 31.35 -0.52 -12.31
N ALA A 81 32.07 -1.64 -12.46
CA ALA A 81 32.02 -2.50 -13.64
C ALA A 81 31.62 -3.93 -13.29
N TRP A 82 31.24 -4.70 -14.31
CA TRP A 82 31.13 -6.14 -14.19
C TRP A 82 32.54 -6.74 -14.12
N THR A 83 32.86 -7.46 -13.04
CA THR A 83 34.18 -8.05 -12.83
C THR A 83 34.09 -9.48 -12.32
N ALA A 84 35.13 -10.27 -12.58
CA ALA A 84 35.30 -11.59 -11.98
C ALA A 84 36.74 -11.80 -11.56
N SER A 85 36.94 -12.19 -10.30
CA SER A 85 38.24 -12.50 -9.72
C SER A 85 38.30 -13.92 -9.18
N VAL A 86 39.51 -14.50 -9.19
CA VAL A 86 39.76 -15.82 -8.61
C VAL A 86 40.00 -15.67 -7.12
N VAL A 87 39.16 -16.32 -6.30
CA VAL A 87 39.27 -16.30 -4.83
C VAL A 87 40.14 -17.45 -4.33
N ASP A 88 39.96 -18.63 -4.91
CA ASP A 88 40.62 -19.86 -4.47
C ASP A 88 40.65 -20.88 -5.62
N GLN A 89 41.67 -21.73 -5.61
CA GLN A 89 41.85 -22.80 -6.58
C GLN A 89 42.38 -24.05 -5.88
N GLN A 90 41.57 -25.10 -5.83
CA GLN A 90 41.91 -26.37 -5.17
C GLN A 90 41.31 -27.53 -5.94
N ASP A 91 42.06 -28.63 -6.11
CA ASP A 91 41.59 -29.91 -6.66
C ASP A 91 40.80 -29.83 -7.99
N GLY A 92 41.22 -28.95 -8.92
CA GLY A 92 40.53 -28.76 -10.20
C GLY A 92 39.20 -28.00 -10.11
N VAL A 93 38.94 -27.36 -8.97
CA VAL A 93 37.84 -26.43 -8.72
C VAL A 93 38.38 -25.00 -8.66
N LEU A 94 37.75 -24.13 -9.44
CA LEU A 94 38.00 -22.70 -9.46
C LEU A 94 36.86 -21.97 -8.74
N SER A 95 37.19 -21.26 -7.65
CA SER A 95 36.26 -20.39 -6.94
C SER A 95 36.42 -18.96 -7.44
N LEU A 96 35.34 -18.43 -8.02
CA LEU A 96 35.27 -17.09 -8.59
C LEU A 96 34.40 -16.19 -7.71
N GLN A 97 34.76 -14.93 -7.61
CA GLN A 97 33.92 -13.86 -7.08
C GLN A 97 33.53 -12.95 -8.22
N LEU A 98 32.24 -12.84 -8.49
CA LEU A 98 31.72 -11.91 -9.48
C LEU A 98 31.27 -10.64 -8.77
N SER A 99 31.41 -9.48 -9.41
CA SER A 99 30.84 -8.22 -8.95
C SER A 99 30.03 -7.59 -10.08
N THR A 100 28.94 -6.90 -9.73
CA THR A 100 28.08 -6.22 -10.69
C THR A 100 28.11 -4.71 -10.42
N PRO A 101 27.89 -3.86 -11.43
CA PRO A 101 27.68 -2.44 -11.18
C PRO A 101 26.40 -2.22 -10.38
N ALA A 102 26.37 -1.15 -9.57
CA ALA A 102 25.16 -0.72 -8.84
C ALA A 102 24.06 -0.20 -9.78
N THR A 103 24.43 0.21 -10.99
CA THR A 103 23.52 0.69 -12.04
C THR A 103 23.08 -0.42 -13.01
N ALA A 104 23.41 -1.68 -12.73
CA ALA A 104 22.98 -2.81 -13.56
C ALA A 104 21.44 -2.89 -13.62
N PRO A 105 20.85 -3.13 -14.81
CA PRO A 105 19.43 -3.45 -14.90
C PRO A 105 19.04 -4.63 -14.00
N ILE A 106 17.89 -4.55 -13.32
CA ILE A 106 17.36 -5.71 -12.60
C ILE A 106 16.69 -6.68 -13.56
N GLY A 107 16.69 -7.97 -13.23
CA GLY A 107 16.07 -8.99 -14.08
C GLY A 107 16.74 -10.36 -14.01
N LEU A 108 16.34 -11.25 -14.92
CA LEU A 108 16.90 -12.59 -15.03
C LEU A 108 18.10 -12.59 -16.00
N TYR A 109 19.29 -12.84 -15.46
CA TYR A 109 20.53 -12.91 -16.22
C TYR A 109 20.92 -14.34 -16.58
N ARG A 110 21.43 -14.51 -17.81
CA ARG A 110 22.11 -15.72 -18.28
C ARG A 110 23.63 -15.55 -18.15
N LEU A 111 24.29 -16.46 -17.44
CA LEU A 111 25.75 -16.52 -17.26
C LEU A 111 26.39 -17.52 -18.20
N SER A 112 27.33 -17.04 -19.01
CA SER A 112 28.12 -17.85 -19.93
C SER A 112 29.61 -17.66 -19.70
N LEU A 113 30.37 -18.73 -19.92
CA LEU A 113 31.83 -18.75 -19.91
C LEU A 113 32.30 -19.01 -21.33
N GLU A 114 33.16 -18.15 -21.83
CA GLU A 114 33.86 -18.34 -23.10
C GLU A 114 35.28 -18.80 -22.79
N ALA A 115 35.59 -20.06 -23.12
CA ALA A 115 36.92 -20.61 -22.96
C ALA A 115 37.60 -20.69 -24.34
N SER A 116 38.71 -19.98 -24.49
CA SER A 116 39.56 -20.09 -25.67
C SER A 116 40.85 -20.82 -25.32
N THR A 117 41.04 -22.02 -25.87
CA THR A 117 42.30 -22.76 -25.78
C THR A 117 42.99 -22.70 -27.14
N GLY A 118 43.83 -21.68 -27.35
CA GLY A 118 44.52 -21.46 -28.62
C GLY A 118 43.57 -21.12 -29.77
N TYR A 119 43.49 -21.98 -30.80
CA TYR A 119 42.72 -21.75 -32.04
C TYR A 119 41.24 -22.16 -31.97
N GLN A 120 40.80 -22.81 -30.88
CA GLN A 120 39.41 -23.26 -30.71
C GLN A 120 38.76 -22.54 -29.54
N GLY A 121 37.69 -21.79 -29.83
CA GLY A 121 36.82 -21.16 -28.83
C GLY A 121 35.61 -22.02 -28.53
N SER A 122 35.26 -22.14 -27.25
CA SER A 122 34.06 -22.82 -26.77
C SER A 122 33.29 -21.91 -25.83
N SER A 123 31.96 -21.94 -25.88
CA SER A 123 31.09 -21.16 -24.98
C SER A 123 30.16 -22.10 -24.22
N PHE A 124 30.09 -21.91 -22.91
CA PHE A 124 29.31 -22.74 -22.00
C PHE A 124 28.37 -21.88 -21.16
N VAL A 125 27.09 -22.20 -21.15
CA VAL A 125 26.15 -21.59 -20.19
C VAL A 125 26.38 -22.21 -18.82
N LEU A 126 26.82 -21.40 -17.86
CA LEU A 126 27.04 -21.82 -16.47
C LEU A 126 25.72 -21.90 -15.70
N GLY A 127 24.77 -21.01 -16.00
CA GLY A 127 23.42 -21.01 -15.44
C GLY A 127 22.73 -19.64 -15.51
N HIS A 128 21.75 -19.43 -14.64
CA HIS A 128 20.97 -18.20 -14.56
C HIS A 128 20.93 -17.70 -13.12
N PHE A 129 20.84 -16.38 -12.95
CA PHE A 129 20.62 -15.74 -11.65
C PHE A 129 19.72 -14.51 -11.83
N THR A 130 19.01 -14.13 -10.78
CA THR A 130 18.23 -12.90 -10.76
C THR A 130 19.02 -11.80 -10.08
N LEU A 131 19.12 -10.63 -10.71
CA LEU A 131 19.70 -9.43 -10.13
C LEU A 131 18.58 -8.49 -9.66
N LEU A 132 18.67 -8.01 -8.42
CA LEU A 132 17.70 -7.11 -7.78
C LEU A 132 18.37 -5.81 -7.35
N PHE A 133 17.58 -4.79 -7.03
CA PHE A 133 18.09 -3.57 -6.41
C PHE A 133 18.75 -3.87 -5.05
N ASN A 134 19.70 -3.03 -4.64
CA ASN A 134 20.47 -3.22 -3.42
C ASN A 134 20.45 -2.02 -2.47
N THR A 135 19.55 -2.08 -1.51
CA THR A 135 19.41 -1.05 -0.48
C THR A 135 20.56 -1.02 0.52
N TRP A 136 21.44 -2.03 0.52
CA TRP A 136 22.67 -2.06 1.34
C TRP A 136 23.89 -1.48 0.63
N CYS A 137 23.84 -1.22 -0.68
CA CYS A 137 24.96 -0.67 -1.43
C CYS A 137 24.90 0.87 -1.46
N PRO A 138 25.88 1.60 -0.90
CA PRO A 138 25.89 3.07 -0.89
C PRO A 138 25.85 3.73 -2.27
N ALA A 139 26.30 3.01 -3.31
CA ALA A 139 26.29 3.50 -4.69
C ALA A 139 24.97 3.24 -5.44
N ASP A 140 24.07 2.44 -4.87
CA ASP A 140 22.78 2.13 -5.48
C ASP A 140 21.79 3.28 -5.25
N ALA A 141 20.95 3.55 -6.25
CA ALA A 141 19.93 4.59 -6.20
C ALA A 141 18.90 4.37 -5.07
N VAL A 142 18.75 3.15 -4.56
CA VAL A 142 17.81 2.83 -3.47
C VAL A 142 18.48 2.63 -2.11
N TYR A 143 19.72 3.10 -1.94
CA TYR A 143 20.45 2.98 -0.68
C TYR A 143 19.70 3.60 0.50
N LEU A 144 19.62 2.84 1.59
CA LEU A 144 19.17 3.29 2.90
C LEU A 144 20.28 3.05 3.93
N ASP A 145 20.64 4.08 4.69
CA ASP A 145 21.71 4.02 5.67
C ASP A 145 21.32 3.22 6.92
N SER A 146 20.08 3.35 7.38
CA SER A 146 19.53 2.64 8.54
C SER A 146 19.29 1.17 8.24
N GLU A 147 19.93 0.29 9.03
CA GLU A 147 19.70 -1.17 8.95
C GLU A 147 18.27 -1.54 9.40
N GLU A 148 17.68 -0.81 10.35
CA GLU A 148 16.31 -1.06 10.81
C GLU A 148 15.28 -0.72 9.73
N GLU A 149 15.48 0.40 9.02
CA GLU A 149 14.62 0.80 7.90
C GLU A 149 14.74 -0.18 6.73
N ARG A 150 15.95 -0.62 6.38
CA ARG A 150 16.16 -1.66 5.36
C ARG A 150 15.41 -2.95 5.71
N ARG A 151 15.42 -3.36 6.99
CA ARG A 151 14.66 -4.52 7.45
C ARG A 151 13.16 -4.31 7.34
N GLU A 152 12.64 -3.17 7.77
CA GLU A 152 11.20 -2.88 7.70
C GLU A 152 10.71 -2.77 6.25
N TYR A 153 11.41 -1.99 5.43
CA TYR A 153 10.94 -1.55 4.12
C TYR A 153 11.31 -2.49 2.98
N VAL A 154 12.14 -3.51 3.21
CA VAL A 154 12.49 -4.54 2.21
C VAL A 154 12.21 -5.95 2.73
N LEU A 155 12.70 -6.31 3.92
CA LEU A 155 12.71 -7.71 4.38
C LEU A 155 11.45 -8.13 5.12
N THR A 156 10.75 -7.19 5.75
CA THR A 156 9.57 -7.49 6.57
C THR A 156 8.39 -7.85 5.65
N GLN A 157 7.83 -9.05 5.87
CA GLN A 157 6.82 -9.64 4.99
C GLN A 157 5.38 -9.43 5.45
N GLN A 158 5.18 -8.89 6.65
CA GLN A 158 3.86 -8.56 7.18
C GLN A 158 3.86 -7.15 7.76
N GLY A 159 2.76 -6.43 7.56
CA GLY A 159 2.62 -5.09 8.09
C GLY A 159 1.17 -4.74 8.39
N PHE A 160 0.93 -3.43 8.44
CA PHE A 160 -0.40 -2.87 8.59
C PHE A 160 -0.70 -1.90 7.47
N ILE A 161 -1.97 -1.87 7.12
CA ILE A 161 -2.61 -0.83 6.31
C ILE A 161 -3.58 -0.14 7.25
N TYR A 162 -3.53 1.19 7.29
CA TYR A 162 -4.43 1.96 8.15
C TYR A 162 -5.74 2.23 7.41
N GLN A 163 -6.86 2.04 8.10
CA GLN A 163 -8.23 2.25 7.58
C GLN A 163 -9.09 2.87 8.69
N GLY A 164 -10.42 2.81 8.59
CA GLY A 164 -11.32 3.46 9.54
C GLY A 164 -11.49 4.94 9.18
N SER A 165 -11.55 5.84 10.16
CA SER A 165 -11.66 7.29 9.92
C SER A 165 -10.56 8.06 10.63
N ALA A 166 -10.36 9.34 10.28
CA ALA A 166 -9.33 10.19 10.91
C ALA A 166 -9.49 10.30 12.44
N LYS A 167 -10.70 10.09 12.96
CA LYS A 167 -11.00 10.12 14.41
C LYS A 167 -10.91 8.74 15.07
N PHE A 168 -10.94 7.66 14.29
CA PHE A 168 -10.82 6.29 14.78
C PHE A 168 -10.07 5.43 13.75
N ILE A 169 -8.75 5.43 13.87
CA ILE A 169 -7.84 4.76 12.96
C ILE A 169 -7.75 3.29 13.33
N LYS A 170 -8.02 2.41 12.36
CA LYS A 170 -7.86 0.96 12.51
C LYS A 170 -6.62 0.45 11.78
N SER A 171 -5.84 -0.39 12.46
CA SER A 171 -4.74 -1.13 11.85
C SER A 171 -5.26 -2.44 11.27
N VAL A 172 -5.24 -2.57 9.94
CA VAL A 172 -5.62 -3.80 9.24
C VAL A 172 -4.36 -4.60 8.91
N PRO A 173 -4.19 -5.82 9.44
CA PRO A 173 -3.02 -6.64 9.18
C PRO A 173 -2.96 -7.11 7.72
N TRP A 174 -1.77 -7.12 7.14
CA TRP A 174 -1.56 -7.56 5.76
C TRP A 174 -0.31 -8.43 5.62
N ASN A 175 -0.42 -9.54 4.89
CA ASN A 175 0.71 -10.37 4.49
C ASN A 175 1.21 -9.97 3.09
N TYR A 176 2.27 -9.18 3.02
CA TYR A 176 2.93 -8.86 1.74
C TYR A 176 3.54 -10.12 1.13
N GLY A 177 4.32 -10.88 1.93
CA GLY A 177 4.83 -12.20 1.53
C GLY A 177 5.72 -12.17 0.28
N GLN A 178 6.51 -11.10 0.08
CA GLN A 178 7.36 -10.91 -1.10
C GLN A 178 8.41 -12.02 -1.33
N PHE A 179 8.70 -12.85 -0.31
CA PHE A 179 9.61 -13.99 -0.42
C PHE A 179 8.92 -15.35 -0.43
N GLU A 180 7.58 -15.37 -0.44
CA GLU A 180 6.82 -16.61 -0.63
C GLU A 180 7.08 -17.21 -2.00
N ASP A 181 6.89 -18.53 -2.08
CA ASP A 181 7.28 -19.31 -3.25
C ASP A 181 6.56 -18.83 -4.51
N GLY A 182 7.33 -18.65 -5.58
CA GLY A 182 6.91 -18.16 -6.89
C GLY A 182 6.58 -16.67 -6.99
N ILE A 183 6.65 -15.88 -5.91
CA ILE A 183 6.31 -14.44 -5.95
C ILE A 183 7.34 -13.64 -6.74
N LEU A 184 8.64 -13.91 -6.58
CA LEU A 184 9.68 -13.22 -7.36
C LEU A 184 9.52 -13.45 -8.87
N ASP A 185 9.30 -14.69 -9.29
CA ASP A 185 9.07 -15.00 -10.71
C ASP A 185 7.81 -14.31 -11.24
N THR A 186 6.78 -14.17 -10.41
CA THR A 186 5.56 -13.42 -10.74
C THR A 186 5.83 -11.93 -10.92
N CYS A 187 6.66 -11.34 -10.04
CA CYS A 187 7.04 -9.93 -10.13
C CYS A 187 7.88 -9.64 -11.38
N LEU A 188 8.78 -10.54 -11.77
CA LEU A 188 9.54 -10.43 -13.02
C LEU A 188 8.62 -10.58 -14.25
N MET A 189 7.69 -11.53 -14.22
CA MET A 189 6.68 -11.70 -15.27
C MET A 189 5.82 -10.44 -15.46
N LEU A 190 5.45 -9.77 -14.36
CA LEU A 190 4.74 -8.49 -14.40
C LEU A 190 5.51 -7.43 -15.17
N LEU A 191 6.83 -7.35 -15.01
CA LEU A 191 7.67 -6.46 -15.82
C LEU A 191 7.71 -6.91 -17.28
N ASP A 192 7.76 -8.20 -17.57
CA ASP A 192 7.89 -8.73 -18.94
C ASP A 192 6.60 -8.69 -19.77
N ILE A 193 5.46 -8.35 -19.18
CA ILE A 193 4.20 -8.19 -19.93
C ILE A 193 3.68 -6.75 -19.95
N ASN A 194 4.45 -5.81 -19.41
CA ASN A 194 4.03 -4.42 -19.38
C ASN A 194 4.00 -3.79 -20.79
N PRO A 195 3.12 -2.80 -21.05
CA PRO A 195 2.99 -2.19 -22.37
C PRO A 195 4.28 -1.66 -22.99
N LYS A 196 5.22 -1.16 -22.16
CA LYS A 196 6.52 -0.63 -22.64
C LYS A 196 7.43 -1.78 -23.10
N PHE A 197 7.43 -2.91 -22.41
CA PHE A 197 8.13 -4.12 -22.84
C PHE A 197 7.56 -4.70 -24.13
N LEU A 198 6.23 -4.79 -24.23
CA LEU A 198 5.56 -5.31 -25.44
C LEU A 198 5.84 -4.42 -26.67
N LYS A 199 6.02 -3.12 -26.46
CA LYS A 199 6.36 -2.17 -27.52
C LYS A 199 7.85 -2.24 -27.91
N ASP A 200 8.76 -2.26 -26.94
CA ASP A 200 10.20 -2.31 -27.16
C ASP A 200 10.89 -2.95 -25.95
N SER A 201 11.05 -4.27 -26.01
CA SER A 201 11.57 -5.08 -24.91
C SER A 201 13.05 -4.80 -24.60
N GLY A 202 13.87 -4.49 -25.61
CA GLY A 202 15.28 -4.14 -25.40
C GLY A 202 15.42 -2.83 -24.62
N ARG A 203 14.62 -1.81 -24.98
CA ARG A 203 14.61 -0.53 -24.29
C ARG A 203 14.00 -0.60 -22.89
N ASP A 204 12.94 -1.38 -22.71
CA ASP A 204 12.33 -1.63 -21.40
C ASP A 204 13.35 -2.25 -20.44
N CYS A 205 13.95 -3.38 -20.82
CA CYS A 205 14.99 -4.08 -20.06
C CYS A 205 16.15 -3.16 -19.66
N SER A 206 16.67 -2.35 -20.59
CA SER A 206 17.73 -1.37 -20.29
C SER A 206 17.32 -0.36 -19.19
N ARG A 207 16.08 0.13 -19.26
CA ARG A 207 15.55 1.12 -18.31
C ARG A 207 15.21 0.54 -16.93
N ARG A 208 15.18 -0.79 -16.77
CA ARG A 208 15.01 -1.45 -15.46
C ARG A 208 16.18 -1.21 -14.50
N SER A 209 17.25 -0.56 -14.94
CA SER A 209 18.31 -0.01 -14.07
C SER A 209 17.82 1.12 -13.16
N SER A 210 16.71 1.79 -13.52
CA SER A 210 16.18 2.93 -12.77
C SER A 210 15.02 2.53 -11.85
N PRO A 211 15.10 2.76 -10.53
CA PRO A 211 13.96 2.50 -9.64
C PRO A 211 12.77 3.42 -9.93
N VAL A 212 12.99 4.62 -10.49
CA VAL A 212 11.94 5.54 -10.94
C VAL A 212 11.12 4.90 -12.07
N TYR A 213 11.81 4.30 -13.05
CA TYR A 213 11.15 3.63 -14.15
C TYR A 213 10.38 2.38 -13.69
N VAL A 214 11.02 1.53 -12.89
CA VAL A 214 10.40 0.31 -12.35
C VAL A 214 9.20 0.65 -11.49
N GLY A 215 9.30 1.65 -10.60
CA GLY A 215 8.19 2.14 -9.78
C GLY A 215 6.98 2.55 -10.62
N ARG A 216 7.21 3.33 -11.68
CA ARG A 216 6.14 3.78 -12.59
C ARG A 216 5.52 2.64 -13.41
N VAL A 217 6.31 1.65 -13.83
CA VAL A 217 5.79 0.44 -14.50
C VAL A 217 4.92 -0.36 -13.53
N VAL A 218 5.37 -0.56 -12.29
CA VAL A 218 4.58 -1.30 -11.28
C VAL A 218 3.29 -0.56 -10.91
N SER A 219 3.31 0.76 -10.76
CA SER A 219 2.09 1.56 -10.50
C SER A 219 1.03 1.34 -11.60
N GLY A 220 1.44 1.32 -12.88
CA GLY A 220 0.54 1.02 -13.99
C GLY A 220 0.06 -0.43 -14.00
N MET A 221 0.98 -1.39 -13.88
CA MET A 221 0.67 -2.82 -14.02
C MET A 221 -0.15 -3.41 -12.87
N VAL A 222 -0.24 -2.73 -11.73
CA VAL A 222 -1.03 -3.23 -10.59
C VAL A 222 -2.53 -3.08 -10.83
N ASN A 223 -2.97 -2.10 -11.61
CA ASN A 223 -4.36 -1.98 -12.07
C ASN A 223 -4.50 -2.45 -13.52
N CYS A 224 -5.67 -2.92 -13.94
CA CYS A 224 -5.89 -3.50 -15.26
C CYS A 224 -6.55 -2.56 -16.29
N ASN A 225 -6.56 -1.24 -16.06
CA ASN A 225 -7.40 -0.34 -16.86
C ASN A 225 -6.89 -0.13 -18.30
N ASP A 226 -5.57 -0.25 -18.53
CA ASP A 226 -4.96 -0.02 -19.84
C ASP A 226 -4.30 -1.28 -20.44
N ASP A 227 -4.21 -2.39 -19.69
CA ASP A 227 -3.40 -3.57 -20.05
C ASP A 227 -3.80 -4.87 -19.31
N GLN A 228 -2.91 -5.87 -19.29
CA GLN A 228 -3.04 -7.13 -18.54
C GLN A 228 -2.63 -6.99 -17.06
N GLY A 229 -2.97 -5.86 -16.44
CA GLY A 229 -2.62 -5.59 -15.06
C GLY A 229 -3.26 -6.53 -14.04
N VAL A 230 -2.77 -6.46 -12.80
CA VAL A 230 -3.03 -7.49 -11.78
C VAL A 230 -4.47 -7.49 -11.27
N LEU A 231 -5.02 -6.32 -10.94
CA LEU A 231 -6.29 -6.19 -10.22
C LEU A 231 -7.32 -5.39 -11.01
N GLN A 232 -8.58 -5.85 -10.95
CA GLN A 232 -9.73 -5.09 -11.39
C GLN A 232 -10.35 -4.29 -10.24
N GLY A 233 -10.47 -2.97 -10.39
CA GLY A 233 -11.10 -2.09 -9.41
C GLY A 233 -12.63 -2.17 -9.43
N ARG A 234 -13.28 -2.17 -8.26
CA ARG A 234 -14.75 -2.07 -8.15
C ARG A 234 -15.20 -1.44 -6.83
N TRP A 235 -16.12 -0.49 -6.89
CA TRP A 235 -16.57 0.33 -5.75
C TRP A 235 -18.10 0.35 -5.53
N ASP A 236 -18.87 -0.42 -6.29
CA ASP A 236 -20.34 -0.46 -6.22
C ASP A 236 -20.89 -1.35 -5.10
N ASN A 237 -20.02 -1.87 -4.22
CA ASN A 237 -20.34 -2.81 -3.14
C ASN A 237 -20.96 -4.14 -3.61
N ASN A 238 -20.83 -4.49 -4.91
CA ASN A 238 -21.30 -5.76 -5.46
C ASN A 238 -20.11 -6.59 -5.99
N TYR A 239 -19.77 -7.64 -5.25
CA TYR A 239 -18.58 -8.46 -5.54
C TYR A 239 -18.92 -9.92 -5.81
N GLY A 240 -20.17 -10.26 -6.14
CA GLY A 240 -20.64 -11.65 -6.22
C GLY A 240 -19.92 -12.53 -7.25
N ASP A 241 -19.33 -11.95 -8.29
CA ASP A 241 -18.56 -12.64 -9.32
C ASP A 241 -17.04 -12.60 -9.09
N GLY A 242 -16.60 -12.18 -7.90
CA GLY A 242 -15.19 -12.08 -7.53
C GLY A 242 -14.98 -12.18 -6.02
N VAL A 243 -13.81 -11.74 -5.56
CA VAL A 243 -13.50 -11.62 -4.14
C VAL A 243 -13.72 -10.17 -3.71
N SER A 244 -14.40 -9.96 -2.58
CA SER A 244 -14.55 -8.62 -2.02
C SER A 244 -13.17 -8.00 -1.72
N PRO A 245 -12.94 -6.71 -2.04
CA PRO A 245 -11.70 -6.01 -1.71
C PRO A 245 -11.33 -6.05 -0.22
N MET A 246 -12.33 -6.07 0.67
CA MET A 246 -12.12 -6.16 2.12
C MET A 246 -11.80 -7.59 2.59
N PHE A 247 -12.08 -8.63 1.80
CA PHE A 247 -11.82 -10.02 2.19
C PHE A 247 -10.32 -10.33 2.21
N TRP A 248 -9.55 -9.74 1.29
CA TRP A 248 -8.11 -9.97 1.18
C TRP A 248 -7.38 -9.74 2.50
N ILE A 249 -6.37 -10.58 2.75
CA ILE A 249 -5.47 -10.49 3.91
C ILE A 249 -3.99 -10.50 3.53
N GLY A 250 -3.70 -10.59 2.23
CA GLY A 250 -2.35 -10.68 1.72
C GLY A 250 -2.28 -10.55 0.20
N SER A 251 -1.11 -10.15 -0.28
CA SER A 251 -0.83 -9.97 -1.71
C SER A 251 -0.47 -11.27 -2.42
N VAL A 252 -0.04 -12.29 -1.65
CA VAL A 252 0.45 -13.57 -2.18
C VAL A 252 -0.62 -14.29 -2.99
N ASP A 253 -1.83 -14.42 -2.44
CA ASP A 253 -2.94 -15.10 -3.13
C ASP A 253 -3.37 -14.33 -4.38
N ILE A 254 -3.38 -13.00 -4.33
CA ILE A 254 -3.70 -12.14 -5.49
C ILE A 254 -2.70 -12.39 -6.63
N LEU A 255 -1.39 -12.28 -6.35
CA LEU A 255 -0.34 -12.46 -7.36
C LEU A 255 -0.32 -13.89 -7.92
N ARG A 256 -0.55 -14.90 -7.07
CA ARG A 256 -0.65 -16.31 -7.51
C ARG A 256 -1.85 -16.51 -8.43
N ARG A 257 -3.04 -16.03 -8.07
CA ARG A 257 -4.23 -16.12 -8.93
C ARG A 257 -4.00 -15.46 -10.28
N TRP A 258 -3.44 -14.24 -10.28
CA TRP A 258 -3.13 -13.54 -11.53
C TRP A 258 -2.22 -14.37 -12.43
N ARG A 259 -1.11 -14.90 -11.90
CA ARG A 259 -0.19 -15.75 -12.66
C ARG A 259 -0.85 -17.06 -13.13
N ASP A 260 -1.51 -17.77 -12.22
CA ASP A 260 -2.02 -19.12 -12.46
C ASP A 260 -3.22 -19.12 -13.43
N TYR A 261 -3.95 -18.01 -13.52
CA TYR A 261 -5.00 -17.79 -14.52
C TYR A 261 -4.53 -17.08 -15.79
N GLY A 262 -3.22 -17.13 -16.09
CA GLY A 262 -2.68 -16.65 -17.36
C GLY A 262 -2.68 -15.12 -17.49
N CYS A 263 -2.35 -14.42 -16.39
CA CYS A 263 -2.30 -12.96 -16.29
C CYS A 263 -3.66 -12.27 -16.50
N GLN A 264 -4.75 -12.98 -16.21
CA GLN A 264 -6.09 -12.38 -16.17
C GLN A 264 -6.27 -11.57 -14.88
N GLN A 265 -6.95 -10.43 -15.01
CA GLN A 265 -7.19 -9.52 -13.90
C GLN A 265 -7.93 -10.20 -12.75
N VAL A 266 -7.42 -10.01 -11.53
CA VAL A 266 -7.98 -10.56 -10.31
C VAL A 266 -9.09 -9.63 -9.80
N LYS A 267 -10.28 -10.20 -9.63
CA LYS A 267 -11.45 -9.51 -9.10
C LYS A 267 -11.57 -9.70 -7.59
N TYR A 268 -11.69 -8.67 -6.75
CA TYR A 268 -11.62 -7.22 -7.01
C TYR A 268 -10.63 -6.55 -6.07
N GLY A 269 -10.15 -5.37 -6.46
CA GLY A 269 -9.26 -4.51 -5.68
C GLY A 269 -9.86 -3.13 -5.40
N GLN A 270 -9.36 -2.48 -4.35
CA GLN A 270 -9.59 -1.08 -3.98
C GLN A 270 -8.24 -0.46 -3.57
N CYS A 271 -8.17 0.85 -3.28
CA CYS A 271 -6.89 1.58 -3.14
C CYS A 271 -5.86 0.89 -2.24
N TRP A 272 -6.25 0.38 -1.06
CA TRP A 272 -5.33 -0.35 -0.18
C TRP A 272 -4.83 -1.67 -0.77
N VAL A 273 -5.67 -2.37 -1.55
CA VAL A 273 -5.29 -3.63 -2.20
C VAL A 273 -4.25 -3.34 -3.28
N PHE A 274 -4.48 -2.31 -4.10
CA PHE A 274 -3.52 -1.85 -5.11
C PHE A 274 -2.20 -1.44 -4.44
N ALA A 275 -2.25 -0.58 -3.42
CA ALA A 275 -1.07 -0.15 -2.67
C ALA A 275 -0.31 -1.34 -2.04
N ALA A 276 -1.00 -2.32 -1.47
CA ALA A 276 -0.35 -3.45 -0.84
C ALA A 276 0.30 -4.42 -1.82
N VAL A 277 -0.32 -4.65 -2.99
CA VAL A 277 0.29 -5.43 -4.07
C VAL A 277 1.49 -4.70 -4.67
N ALA A 278 1.38 -3.39 -4.92
CA ALA A 278 2.51 -2.57 -5.39
C ALA A 278 3.68 -2.61 -4.39
N CYS A 279 3.41 -2.44 -3.09
CA CYS A 279 4.40 -2.57 -2.03
C CYS A 279 5.08 -3.94 -2.05
N THR A 280 4.30 -5.02 -2.25
CA THR A 280 4.84 -6.38 -2.32
C THR A 280 5.80 -6.55 -3.50
N VAL A 281 5.40 -6.10 -4.69
CA VAL A 281 6.22 -6.18 -5.91
C VAL A 281 7.50 -5.36 -5.74
N LEU A 282 7.40 -4.12 -5.27
CA LEU A 282 8.56 -3.23 -5.11
C LEU A 282 9.55 -3.77 -4.06
N ARG A 283 9.06 -4.25 -2.91
CA ARG A 283 9.89 -4.95 -1.91
C ARG A 283 10.56 -6.21 -2.47
N CYS A 284 9.84 -6.98 -3.28
CA CYS A 284 10.36 -8.17 -3.96
C CYS A 284 11.46 -7.83 -4.98
N LEU A 285 11.41 -6.65 -5.60
CA LEU A 285 12.43 -6.18 -6.53
C LEU A 285 13.61 -5.51 -5.82
N GLY A 286 13.55 -5.34 -4.50
CA GLY A 286 14.59 -4.73 -3.68
C GLY A 286 14.47 -3.22 -3.53
N ILE A 287 13.34 -2.61 -3.91
CA ILE A 287 13.08 -1.19 -3.67
C ILE A 287 12.46 -1.04 -2.26
N PRO A 288 13.01 -0.22 -1.35
CA PRO A 288 12.40 0.02 -0.05
C PRO A 288 11.08 0.74 -0.23
N THR A 289 9.99 0.13 0.23
CA THR A 289 8.64 0.65 0.01
C THR A 289 7.78 0.49 1.25
N ARG A 290 6.94 1.48 1.55
CA ARG A 290 5.92 1.44 2.61
C ARG A 290 4.55 1.87 2.09
N VAL A 291 3.50 1.26 2.62
CA VAL A 291 2.11 1.67 2.33
C VAL A 291 1.79 2.88 3.20
N VAL A 292 1.16 3.89 2.61
CA VAL A 292 0.71 5.11 3.27
C VAL A 292 -0.81 5.22 3.17
N THR A 293 -1.43 5.77 4.21
CA THR A 293 -2.87 6.06 4.24
C THR A 293 -3.06 7.54 4.53
N ASN A 294 -3.79 8.23 3.66
CA ASN A 294 -4.23 9.62 3.84
C ASN A 294 -5.72 9.65 4.20
N TYR A 295 -6.09 10.30 5.31
CA TYR A 295 -7.50 10.46 5.68
C TYR A 295 -8.07 11.77 5.18
N ASN A 296 -9.36 11.77 4.84
CA ASN A 296 -10.00 12.86 4.11
C ASN A 296 -9.21 13.21 2.84
N SER A 297 -8.91 12.20 2.03
CA SER A 297 -8.15 12.37 0.80
C SER A 297 -9.04 13.02 -0.24
N ALA A 298 -8.57 14.11 -0.83
CA ALA A 298 -9.27 14.76 -1.91
C ALA A 298 -9.06 14.01 -3.22
N HIS A 299 -10.12 13.92 -4.03
CA HIS A 299 -10.05 13.46 -5.41
C HIS A 299 -10.47 14.61 -6.33
N ASP A 300 -9.53 15.52 -6.58
CA ASP A 300 -9.72 16.69 -7.44
C ASP A 300 -9.42 16.32 -8.90
N GLN A 301 -10.45 16.29 -9.75
CA GLN A 301 -10.31 15.88 -11.16
C GLN A 301 -9.94 17.03 -12.09
N ASN A 302 -10.03 18.28 -11.62
CA ASN A 302 -9.85 19.47 -12.45
C ASN A 302 -8.57 20.26 -12.07
N SER A 303 -7.87 19.82 -11.02
CA SER A 303 -6.58 20.36 -10.56
C SER A 303 -6.63 21.83 -10.14
N ASN A 304 -7.79 22.36 -9.76
CA ASN A 304 -7.93 23.72 -9.26
C ASN A 304 -7.72 23.84 -7.74
N LEU A 305 -7.44 22.72 -7.04
CA LEU A 305 -7.24 22.63 -5.59
C LEU A 305 -8.46 23.04 -4.77
N LEU A 306 -9.65 23.05 -5.37
CA LEU A 306 -10.92 23.48 -4.78
C LEU A 306 -12.03 22.48 -5.11
N ILE A 307 -12.54 21.81 -4.07
CA ILE A 307 -13.67 20.90 -4.15
C ILE A 307 -14.93 21.64 -3.69
N GLU A 308 -15.91 21.76 -4.58
CA GLU A 308 -17.15 22.48 -4.30
C GLU A 308 -18.34 21.52 -4.18
N TYR A 309 -18.95 21.52 -2.99
CA TYR A 309 -20.19 20.79 -2.71
C TYR A 309 -21.38 21.72 -2.76
N PHE A 310 -22.39 21.32 -3.53
CA PHE A 310 -23.68 21.99 -3.58
C PHE A 310 -24.67 21.15 -2.78
N ARG A 311 -25.35 21.75 -1.81
CA ARG A 311 -26.26 21.08 -0.89
C ARG A 311 -27.62 21.76 -0.90
N ASN A 312 -28.69 21.02 -0.64
CA ASN A 312 -30.01 21.62 -0.43
C ASN A 312 -30.14 22.23 0.98
N GLU A 313 -31.32 22.79 1.27
CA GLU A 313 -31.71 23.37 2.56
C GLU A 313 -31.65 22.40 3.77
N PHE A 314 -31.60 21.09 3.51
CA PHE A 314 -31.42 20.05 4.54
C PHE A 314 -29.95 19.62 4.70
N GLY A 315 -29.04 20.18 3.89
CA GLY A 315 -27.61 19.86 3.87
C GLY A 315 -27.25 18.65 2.99
N GLU A 316 -28.22 18.06 2.29
CA GLU A 316 -27.99 16.91 1.42
C GLU A 316 -27.29 17.35 0.13
N LEU A 317 -26.30 16.58 -0.31
CA LEU A 317 -25.58 16.85 -1.56
C LEU A 317 -26.53 16.77 -2.76
N GLN A 318 -26.44 17.78 -3.63
CA GLN A 318 -27.18 17.90 -4.89
C GLN A 318 -26.25 17.62 -6.07
N GLY A 319 -26.70 16.76 -6.98
CA GLY A 319 -25.99 16.38 -8.20
C GLY A 319 -25.10 15.15 -8.07
N ASP A 320 -25.00 14.39 -9.16
CA ASP A 320 -23.97 13.36 -9.35
C ASP A 320 -22.67 14.06 -9.73
N LYS A 321 -21.69 14.08 -8.83
CA LYS A 321 -20.33 14.53 -9.16
C LYS A 321 -19.30 13.46 -8.83
N SER A 322 -18.32 13.37 -9.71
CA SER A 322 -17.17 12.47 -9.66
C SER A 322 -16.08 12.90 -8.66
N GLU A 323 -16.19 14.10 -8.08
CA GLU A 323 -15.26 14.65 -7.10
C GLU A 323 -15.80 14.45 -5.68
N MET A 324 -15.21 13.50 -4.95
CA MET A 324 -15.59 13.18 -3.56
C MET A 324 -14.36 13.24 -2.65
N ILE A 325 -14.54 13.67 -1.39
CA ILE A 325 -13.56 13.43 -0.34
C ILE A 325 -13.70 11.99 0.10
N TRP A 326 -12.65 11.21 -0.14
CA TRP A 326 -12.56 9.84 0.33
C TRP A 326 -12.23 9.87 1.82
N ASN A 327 -12.95 9.09 2.62
CA ASN A 327 -12.70 9.03 4.06
C ASN A 327 -11.25 8.56 4.35
N PHE A 328 -10.71 7.68 3.50
CA PHE A 328 -9.27 7.51 3.36
C PHE A 328 -8.88 7.06 1.95
N HIS A 329 -7.62 7.29 1.58
CA HIS A 329 -6.98 6.77 0.38
C HIS A 329 -5.63 6.16 0.72
N CYS A 330 -5.18 5.18 -0.07
CA CYS A 330 -3.91 4.49 0.16
C CYS A 330 -3.06 4.46 -1.10
N TRP A 331 -1.78 4.79 -0.94
CA TRP A 331 -0.75 4.67 -1.96
C TRP A 331 0.53 4.07 -1.35
N VAL A 332 1.63 4.04 -2.10
CA VAL A 332 2.93 3.63 -1.57
C VAL A 332 3.97 4.74 -1.66
N GLU A 333 4.88 4.78 -0.70
CA GLU A 333 6.11 5.56 -0.79
C GLU A 333 7.28 4.62 -1.06
N SER A 334 8.11 4.94 -2.05
CA SER A 334 9.34 4.20 -2.34
C SER A 334 10.56 5.09 -2.20
N TRP A 335 11.60 4.59 -1.53
CA TRP A 335 12.83 5.33 -1.29
C TRP A 335 13.81 5.18 -2.45
N MET A 336 14.20 6.30 -3.05
CA MET A 336 15.19 6.33 -4.13
C MET A 336 15.77 7.73 -4.35
N THR A 337 16.89 7.80 -5.05
CA THR A 337 17.41 9.05 -5.62
C THR A 337 16.62 9.46 -6.88
N ARG A 338 16.69 10.76 -7.23
CA ARG A 338 16.01 11.35 -8.39
C ARG A 338 16.99 12.08 -9.31
N PRO A 339 17.89 11.36 -10.01
CA PRO A 339 18.87 11.99 -10.91
C PRO A 339 18.23 12.68 -12.12
N ASP A 340 16.94 12.43 -12.37
CA ASP A 340 16.11 13.10 -13.38
C ASP A 340 15.58 14.47 -12.92
N LEU A 341 15.76 14.84 -11.65
CA LEU A 341 15.33 16.10 -11.03
C LEU A 341 16.53 16.90 -10.48
N GLN A 342 16.25 18.12 -10.01
CA GLN A 342 17.24 18.90 -9.26
C GLN A 342 17.63 18.20 -7.95
N PRO A 343 18.90 18.33 -7.51
CA PRO A 343 19.35 17.76 -6.24
C PRO A 343 18.50 18.19 -5.05
N GLY A 344 18.30 17.30 -4.09
CA GLY A 344 17.49 17.53 -2.90
C GLY A 344 16.11 16.88 -2.91
N TYR A 345 15.73 16.20 -4.01
CA TYR A 345 14.50 15.41 -4.11
C TYR A 345 14.71 13.90 -3.94
N GLU A 346 15.89 13.48 -3.49
CA GLU A 346 16.13 12.13 -3.05
C GLU A 346 15.29 11.80 -1.80
N GLY A 347 14.96 10.51 -1.63
CA GLY A 347 14.21 10.03 -0.48
C GLY A 347 12.87 9.41 -0.88
N TRP A 348 11.83 9.63 -0.07
CA TRP A 348 10.50 9.06 -0.28
C TRP A 348 9.79 9.66 -1.49
N GLN A 349 9.35 8.78 -2.40
CA GLN A 349 8.58 9.11 -3.58
C GLN A 349 7.19 8.48 -3.50
N ALA A 350 6.13 9.28 -3.57
CA ALA A 350 4.76 8.77 -3.60
C ALA A 350 4.43 8.21 -5.00
N LEU A 351 3.87 7.00 -5.00
CA LEU A 351 3.42 6.23 -6.15
C LEU A 351 2.00 5.74 -5.84
N ASP A 352 1.02 6.16 -6.63
CA ASP A 352 -0.35 5.69 -6.47
C ASP A 352 -0.69 4.69 -7.59
N PRO A 353 -0.87 3.39 -7.27
CA PRO A 353 -1.30 2.38 -8.23
C PRO A 353 -2.82 2.36 -8.46
N THR A 354 -3.59 3.18 -7.74
CA THR A 354 -5.04 3.27 -7.91
C THR A 354 -5.35 4.02 -9.22
N PRO A 355 -6.22 3.49 -10.09
CA PRO A 355 -6.50 4.12 -11.39
C PRO A 355 -7.48 5.30 -11.25
N GLN A 356 -7.00 6.40 -10.66
CA GLN A 356 -7.77 7.62 -10.45
C GLN A 356 -7.59 8.60 -11.61
N GLU A 357 -6.34 8.89 -11.97
CA GLU A 357 -6.00 9.78 -13.09
C GLU A 357 -5.04 9.13 -14.09
N LYS A 358 -5.09 9.65 -15.32
CA LYS A 358 -4.17 9.25 -16.39
C LYS A 358 -2.96 10.17 -16.41
N SER A 359 -1.80 9.64 -16.08
CA SER A 359 -0.52 10.29 -16.35
C SER A 359 -0.03 9.92 -17.75
N GLU A 360 0.16 10.92 -18.62
CA GLU A 360 0.62 10.72 -20.01
C GLU A 360 -0.25 9.71 -20.80
N GLY A 361 -1.55 9.67 -20.50
CA GLY A 361 -2.54 8.79 -21.14
C GLY A 361 -2.65 7.38 -20.56
N THR A 362 -1.89 7.04 -19.52
CA THR A 362 -1.92 5.74 -18.81
C THR A 362 -2.31 5.93 -17.34
N TYR A 363 -3.15 5.06 -16.78
CA TYR A 363 -3.52 5.00 -15.36
C TYR A 363 -2.34 4.53 -14.50
N CYS A 364 -1.43 5.46 -14.27
CA CYS A 364 -0.31 5.36 -13.34
C CYS A 364 -0.11 6.73 -12.71
N CYS A 365 0.40 6.76 -11.48
CA CYS A 365 0.69 8.00 -10.77
C CYS A 365 2.01 7.90 -10.02
N GLY A 366 2.83 8.95 -10.15
CA GLY A 366 4.16 9.05 -9.57
C GLY A 366 5.25 8.34 -10.40
N PRO A 367 6.48 8.26 -9.89
CA PRO A 367 6.89 8.68 -8.55
C PRO A 367 7.05 10.21 -8.42
N VAL A 368 6.40 10.81 -7.42
CA VAL A 368 6.59 12.22 -7.03
C VAL A 368 7.37 12.32 -5.73
N PRO A 369 8.38 13.21 -5.59
CA PRO A 369 9.04 13.40 -4.31
C PRO A 369 8.06 13.93 -3.27
N VAL A 370 7.95 13.28 -2.11
CA VAL A 370 7.10 13.75 -1.00
C VAL A 370 7.51 15.17 -0.56
N ARG A 371 8.81 15.47 -0.65
CA ARG A 371 9.33 16.82 -0.43
C ARG A 371 8.75 17.85 -1.41
N ALA A 372 8.59 17.53 -2.70
CA ALA A 372 8.01 18.45 -3.67
C ALA A 372 6.55 18.80 -3.30
N ILE A 373 5.80 17.81 -2.81
CA ILE A 373 4.44 18.01 -2.29
C ILE A 373 4.45 18.94 -1.07
N LYS A 374 5.35 18.70 -0.11
CA LYS A 374 5.49 19.57 1.07
C LYS A 374 5.85 21.00 0.73
N GLU A 375 6.73 21.18 -0.26
CA GLU A 375 7.15 22.51 -0.70
C GLU A 375 6.16 23.17 -1.67
N GLY A 376 5.13 22.48 -2.15
CA GLY A 376 4.22 23.03 -3.17
C GLY A 376 4.89 23.26 -4.54
N ASP A 377 5.94 22.51 -4.87
CA ASP A 377 6.55 22.55 -6.21
C ASP A 377 5.82 21.59 -7.17
N LEU A 378 4.73 22.09 -7.75
CA LEU A 378 3.86 21.33 -8.64
C LEU A 378 4.42 21.12 -10.05
N SER A 379 5.55 21.76 -10.38
CA SER A 379 6.22 21.59 -11.67
C SER A 379 7.04 20.28 -11.73
N THR A 380 7.28 19.67 -10.57
CA THR A 380 8.09 18.48 -10.43
C THR A 380 7.41 17.27 -11.06
N LYS A 381 8.17 16.50 -11.86
CA LYS A 381 7.73 15.22 -12.36
C LYS A 381 7.82 14.14 -11.27
N TYR A 382 6.87 13.22 -11.17
CA TYR A 382 5.66 13.06 -11.98
C TYR A 382 4.43 13.44 -11.16
N ASP A 383 3.34 13.90 -11.79
CA ASP A 383 2.01 13.94 -11.16
C ASP A 383 1.89 14.75 -9.85
N ALA A 384 2.78 15.71 -9.61
CA ALA A 384 2.78 16.53 -8.40
C ALA A 384 1.48 17.33 -8.16
N PRO A 385 0.81 17.92 -9.17
CA PRO A 385 -0.45 18.62 -8.95
C PRO A 385 -1.53 17.72 -8.33
N PHE A 386 -1.66 16.49 -8.83
CA PHE A 386 -2.65 15.52 -8.36
C PHE A 386 -2.40 15.14 -6.90
N VAL A 387 -1.20 14.64 -6.59
CA VAL A 387 -0.85 14.21 -5.21
C VAL A 387 -0.88 15.39 -4.23
N PHE A 388 -0.55 16.60 -4.68
CA PHE A 388 -0.69 17.79 -3.84
C PHE A 388 -2.15 18.10 -3.54
N ALA A 389 -3.04 18.00 -4.53
CA ALA A 389 -4.47 18.19 -4.32
C ALA A 389 -5.03 17.19 -3.30
N GLU A 390 -4.62 15.91 -3.36
CA GLU A 390 -5.08 14.86 -2.44
C GLU A 390 -4.89 15.21 -0.95
N VAL A 391 -3.84 15.99 -0.64
CA VAL A 391 -3.48 16.38 0.73
C VAL A 391 -3.79 17.86 1.04
N ASN A 392 -3.89 18.74 0.06
CA ASN A 392 -4.00 20.20 0.28
C ASN A 392 -5.25 20.86 -0.33
N ALA A 393 -6.14 20.12 -1.00
CA ALA A 393 -7.35 20.72 -1.56
C ALA A 393 -8.17 21.44 -0.47
N ASP A 394 -8.80 22.54 -0.88
CA ASP A 394 -9.80 23.21 -0.07
C ASP A 394 -11.18 22.67 -0.38
N VAL A 395 -12.06 22.65 0.62
CA VAL A 395 -13.44 22.19 0.45
C VAL A 395 -14.38 23.33 0.79
N VAL A 396 -15.25 23.67 -0.16
CA VAL A 396 -16.27 24.69 0.03
C VAL A 396 -17.64 24.05 -0.09
N ASP A 397 -18.43 24.20 0.97
CA ASP A 397 -19.80 23.72 1.04
C ASP A 397 -20.76 24.90 0.79
N TRP A 398 -21.48 24.85 -0.32
CA TRP A 398 -22.54 25.77 -0.70
C TRP A 398 -23.92 25.21 -0.38
N ILE A 399 -24.78 26.02 0.24
CA ILE A 399 -26.19 25.72 0.52
C ILE A 399 -27.04 26.44 -0.51
N GLN A 400 -27.78 25.68 -1.31
CA GLN A 400 -28.74 26.14 -2.30
C GLN A 400 -30.14 26.20 -1.69
N GLN A 401 -30.75 27.36 -1.74
CA GLN A 401 -32.14 27.58 -1.33
C GLN A 401 -33.11 27.26 -2.48
N GLU A 402 -34.40 27.09 -2.17
CA GLU A 402 -35.44 26.83 -3.17
C GLU A 402 -35.56 27.93 -4.23
N ASP A 403 -35.22 29.18 -3.89
CA ASP A 403 -35.22 30.32 -4.81
C ASP A 403 -34.00 30.35 -5.75
N GLY A 404 -33.08 29.38 -5.61
CA GLY A 404 -31.86 29.26 -6.39
C GLY A 404 -30.68 30.06 -5.85
N SER A 405 -30.83 30.81 -4.76
CA SER A 405 -29.72 31.52 -4.11
C SER A 405 -28.73 30.55 -3.47
N MET A 406 -27.44 30.94 -3.48
CA MET A 406 -26.33 30.12 -2.98
C MET A 406 -25.65 30.83 -1.81
N HIS A 407 -25.55 30.13 -0.68
CA HIS A 407 -24.90 30.63 0.53
C HIS A 407 -23.73 29.75 0.90
N LYS A 408 -22.56 30.36 1.14
CA LYS A 408 -21.38 29.63 1.62
C LYS A 408 -21.62 29.23 3.08
N SER A 409 -21.42 27.96 3.41
CA SER A 409 -21.47 27.48 4.79
C SER A 409 -20.10 27.42 5.43
N ILE A 410 -20.08 27.50 6.77
CA ILE A 410 -18.88 27.37 7.57
C ILE A 410 -18.73 25.92 8.00
N ASN A 411 -17.67 25.25 7.54
CA ASN A 411 -17.36 23.87 7.87
C ASN A 411 -15.94 23.74 8.43
N HIS A 412 -15.81 23.70 9.76
CA HIS A 412 -14.52 23.44 10.43
C HIS A 412 -14.23 21.95 10.64
N SER A 413 -15.18 21.08 10.33
CA SER A 413 -15.09 19.65 10.63
C SER A 413 -14.37 18.84 9.56
N LEU A 414 -14.35 19.33 8.32
CA LEU A 414 -13.75 18.67 7.17
C LEU A 414 -12.43 19.37 6.78
N VAL A 415 -11.33 18.69 7.08
CA VAL A 415 -9.98 19.11 6.68
C VAL A 415 -9.37 18.00 5.84
N VAL A 416 -8.85 18.34 4.67
CA VAL A 416 -8.21 17.41 3.72
C VAL A 416 -6.78 17.12 4.16
N GLY A 417 -6.32 15.90 3.93
CA GLY A 417 -4.92 15.54 4.17
C GLY A 417 -4.59 15.32 5.64
N LEU A 418 -5.39 14.54 6.36
CA LEU A 418 -5.24 14.33 7.79
C LEU A 418 -4.59 12.99 8.14
N LYS A 419 -3.86 12.98 9.25
CA LYS A 419 -3.36 11.75 9.90
C LYS A 419 -2.71 10.80 8.91
N ILE A 420 -1.88 11.33 8.02
CA ILE A 420 -1.20 10.54 7.01
C ILE A 420 -0.32 9.52 7.75
N SER A 421 -0.62 8.23 7.55
CA SER A 421 -0.17 7.17 8.45
C SER A 421 0.55 6.06 7.72
N THR A 422 1.60 5.55 8.34
CA THR A 422 2.28 4.32 7.93
C THR A 422 2.69 3.49 9.14
N LYS A 423 3.15 2.26 8.92
CA LYS A 423 3.60 1.39 10.02
C LYS A 423 4.99 1.82 10.46
N SER A 424 5.20 1.95 11.77
CA SER A 424 6.51 2.26 12.33
C SER A 424 7.55 1.18 12.05
N VAL A 425 8.80 1.60 11.90
CA VAL A 425 9.97 0.73 11.70
C VAL A 425 10.11 -0.25 12.88
N GLY A 426 10.06 -1.55 12.60
CA GLY A 426 10.30 -2.60 13.58
C GLY A 426 9.21 -2.79 14.64
N ARG A 427 8.11 -2.02 14.56
CA ARG A 427 7.04 -2.07 15.56
C ARG A 427 5.64 -2.08 14.94
N ASP A 428 4.65 -2.42 15.75
CA ASP A 428 3.26 -2.54 15.32
C ASP A 428 2.47 -1.24 15.50
N GLU A 429 3.10 -0.18 16.01
CA GLU A 429 2.46 1.12 16.16
C GLU A 429 2.34 1.90 14.84
N ARG A 430 1.44 2.90 14.87
CA ARG A 430 1.23 3.88 13.81
C ARG A 430 2.27 4.97 13.89
N GLU A 431 2.93 5.23 12.78
CA GLU A 431 3.72 6.43 12.54
C GLU A 431 2.86 7.47 11.80
N ASP A 432 2.76 8.67 12.36
CA ASP A 432 2.08 9.80 11.71
C ASP A 432 3.11 10.61 10.92
N ILE A 433 3.02 10.54 9.60
CA ILE A 433 3.91 11.18 8.64
C ILE A 433 3.27 12.40 7.96
N THR A 434 2.18 12.96 8.51
CA THR A 434 1.51 14.15 7.96
C THR A 434 2.49 15.31 7.74
N HIS A 435 3.41 15.49 8.68
CA HIS A 435 4.46 16.52 8.63
C HIS A 435 5.47 16.35 7.48
N ASN A 436 5.49 15.20 6.81
CA ASN A 436 6.31 14.99 5.62
C ASN A 436 5.64 15.52 4.36
N TYR A 437 4.31 15.64 4.34
CA TYR A 437 3.54 16.13 3.19
C TYR A 437 3.13 17.59 3.32
N LYS A 438 2.99 18.10 4.54
CA LYS A 438 2.44 19.44 4.81
C LYS A 438 3.17 20.11 5.96
N TYR A 439 3.29 21.42 5.88
CA TYR A 439 3.68 22.25 7.01
C TYR A 439 2.52 22.39 8.01
N PRO A 440 2.78 22.76 9.27
CA PRO A 440 1.72 23.00 10.25
C PRO A 440 0.74 24.08 9.77
N GLU A 441 -0.55 23.84 9.94
CA GLU A 441 -1.60 24.78 9.51
C GLU A 441 -1.42 26.15 10.18
N GLY A 442 -1.49 27.21 9.37
CA GLY A 442 -1.30 28.60 9.77
C GLY A 442 0.14 29.08 9.81
N SER A 443 1.14 28.21 9.57
CA SER A 443 2.56 28.60 9.59
C SER A 443 2.95 29.44 8.36
N GLN A 444 4.07 30.16 8.45
CA GLN A 444 4.59 30.94 7.31
C GLN A 444 5.01 30.00 6.17
N GLU A 445 5.63 28.88 6.50
CA GLU A 445 6.08 27.87 5.54
C GLU A 445 4.92 27.23 4.77
N GLU A 446 3.77 27.01 5.43
CA GLU A 446 2.55 26.57 4.75
C GLU A 446 2.09 27.61 3.73
N ARG A 447 2.01 28.89 4.12
CA ARG A 447 1.59 29.98 3.23
C ARG A 447 2.54 30.15 2.05
N ASP A 448 3.84 30.00 2.28
CA ASP A 448 4.85 30.05 1.22
C ASP A 448 4.71 28.87 0.24
N ALA A 449 4.45 27.66 0.75
CA ALA A 449 4.19 26.48 -0.06
C ALA A 449 2.91 26.64 -0.91
N PHE A 450 1.83 27.16 -0.32
CA PHE A 450 0.59 27.46 -1.04
C PHE A 450 0.77 28.55 -2.08
N THR A 451 1.59 29.57 -1.80
CA THR A 451 1.93 30.60 -2.78
C THR A 451 2.68 29.99 -3.97
N ARG A 452 3.65 29.10 -3.73
CA ARG A 452 4.36 28.37 -4.81
C ARG A 452 3.43 27.47 -5.63
N ALA A 453 2.48 26.83 -4.98
CA ALA A 453 1.45 26.01 -5.61
C ALA A 453 0.32 26.83 -6.28
N ASN A 454 0.35 28.16 -6.19
CA ASN A 454 -0.72 29.07 -6.64
C ASN A 454 -2.10 28.75 -6.02
N HIS A 455 -2.13 28.28 -4.76
CA HIS A 455 -3.34 27.93 -4.01
C HIS A 455 -3.92 29.15 -3.28
N LEU A 456 -4.48 30.08 -4.04
CA LEU A 456 -4.93 31.39 -3.54
C LEU A 456 -6.12 31.30 -2.57
N ASN A 457 -6.95 30.26 -2.66
CA ASN A 457 -8.14 30.10 -1.82
C ASN A 457 -7.79 29.91 -0.33
N LYS A 458 -6.74 29.14 -0.03
CA LYS A 458 -6.26 28.92 1.34
C LYS A 458 -5.60 30.15 1.96
N LEU A 459 -5.25 31.16 1.15
CA LEU A 459 -4.64 32.40 1.62
C LEU A 459 -5.67 33.44 2.06
N ALA A 460 -6.95 33.26 1.74
CA ALA A 460 -8.03 34.16 2.14
C ALA A 460 -8.37 34.02 3.63
N GLU A 461 -8.75 35.12 4.28
CA GLU A 461 -9.21 35.10 5.68
C GLU A 461 -10.56 34.36 5.79
N LYS A 462 -10.70 33.55 6.84
CA LYS A 462 -11.95 32.84 7.14
C LYS A 462 -12.86 33.74 7.96
N GLU A 463 -14.12 33.85 7.56
CA GLU A 463 -15.15 34.51 8.35
C GLU A 463 -15.48 33.68 9.60
N GLU A 464 -15.45 34.31 10.78
CA GLU A 464 -15.90 33.71 12.04
C GLU A 464 -17.25 34.31 12.45
N THR A 465 -18.23 33.47 12.77
CA THR A 465 -19.59 33.90 13.16
C THR A 465 -19.86 33.82 14.67
N GLY A 466 -18.87 33.36 15.45
CA GLY A 466 -18.98 33.15 16.90
C GLY A 466 -19.86 31.96 17.33
N VAL A 467 -20.38 31.18 16.36
CA VAL A 467 -21.14 29.94 16.61
C VAL A 467 -20.42 28.78 15.94
N ALA A 468 -20.21 27.71 16.70
CA ALA A 468 -19.53 26.51 16.22
C ALA A 468 -20.35 25.25 16.49
N MET A 469 -20.22 24.26 15.62
CA MET A 469 -20.84 22.94 15.79
C MET A 469 -19.84 21.83 15.51
N ARG A 470 -19.90 20.75 16.30
CA ARG A 470 -19.14 19.51 16.06
C ARG A 470 -19.95 18.28 16.41
N ILE A 471 -19.68 17.16 15.74
CA ILE A 471 -20.29 15.87 16.05
C ILE A 471 -19.43 15.11 17.06
N ARG A 472 -20.01 14.79 18.21
CA ARG A 472 -19.46 13.91 19.26
C ARG A 472 -20.15 12.56 19.22
N VAL A 473 -19.47 11.54 19.74
CA VAL A 473 -19.94 10.15 19.76
C VAL A 473 -19.78 9.59 21.16
N ALA A 474 -20.59 8.60 21.53
CA ALA A 474 -20.39 7.82 22.74
C ALA A 474 -19.07 7.01 22.68
N GLU A 475 -18.56 6.56 23.83
CA GLU A 475 -17.24 5.92 23.95
C GLU A 475 -17.09 4.61 23.16
N SER A 476 -18.17 3.88 22.91
CA SER A 476 -18.11 2.59 22.19
C SER A 476 -19.22 2.51 21.16
N MET A 477 -18.84 2.16 19.93
CA MET A 477 -19.75 1.94 18.80
C MET A 477 -19.31 0.66 18.10
N SER A 478 -19.94 -0.44 18.48
CA SER A 478 -19.67 -1.75 17.92
C SER A 478 -20.65 -2.08 16.81
N MET A 479 -20.16 -2.78 15.79
CA MET A 479 -21.00 -3.33 14.74
C MET A 479 -22.01 -4.30 15.37
N GLY A 480 -23.29 -4.11 15.09
CA GLY A 480 -24.37 -4.92 15.67
C GLY A 480 -25.12 -4.29 16.84
N SER A 481 -24.71 -3.09 17.28
CA SER A 481 -25.30 -2.40 18.43
C SER A 481 -25.93 -1.05 18.05
N ASP A 482 -26.88 -0.61 18.87
CA ASP A 482 -27.43 0.73 18.83
C ASP A 482 -26.52 1.70 19.58
N PHE A 483 -26.39 2.93 19.11
CA PHE A 483 -25.53 3.94 19.74
C PHE A 483 -26.05 5.37 19.55
N ASP A 484 -25.55 6.28 20.39
CA ASP A 484 -25.91 7.69 20.35
C ASP A 484 -24.76 8.56 19.82
N VAL A 485 -25.14 9.53 19.01
CA VAL A 485 -24.26 10.60 18.53
C VAL A 485 -24.85 11.94 18.94
N PHE A 486 -24.00 12.96 19.08
CA PHE A 486 -24.41 14.25 19.62
C PHE A 486 -23.93 15.39 18.74
N ALA A 487 -24.84 16.27 18.32
CA ALA A 487 -24.48 17.57 17.79
C ALA A 487 -24.20 18.50 18.96
N HIS A 488 -22.94 18.88 19.10
CA HIS A 488 -22.48 19.76 20.17
C HIS A 488 -22.24 21.14 19.58
N ILE A 489 -23.05 22.10 20.02
CA ILE A 489 -23.12 23.46 19.50
C ILE A 489 -22.68 24.42 20.60
N THR A 490 -21.79 25.34 20.25
CA THR A 490 -21.27 26.39 21.14
C THR A 490 -21.67 27.74 20.56
N ASN A 491 -22.30 28.58 21.39
CA ASN A 491 -22.55 29.99 21.10
C ASN A 491 -21.60 30.84 21.95
N ASP A 492 -20.54 31.38 21.35
CA ASP A 492 -19.57 32.23 22.04
C ASP A 492 -19.89 33.73 21.88
N THR A 493 -21.16 34.06 21.57
CA THR A 493 -21.62 35.43 21.42
C THR A 493 -22.54 35.87 22.55
N ALA A 494 -22.67 37.19 22.71
CA ALA A 494 -23.52 37.79 23.73
C ALA A 494 -25.03 37.72 23.40
N GLU A 495 -25.38 37.27 22.20
CA GLU A 495 -26.74 37.27 21.68
C GLU A 495 -27.40 35.89 21.83
N ASP A 496 -28.68 35.90 22.16
CA ASP A 496 -29.55 34.74 22.02
C ASP A 496 -29.78 34.46 20.54
N ARG A 497 -29.57 33.21 20.11
CA ARG A 497 -29.76 32.81 18.72
C ARG A 497 -30.86 31.77 18.58
N ALA A 498 -31.82 32.06 17.69
CA ALA A 498 -32.86 31.12 17.31
C ALA A 498 -32.44 30.41 16.03
N CYS A 499 -32.17 29.11 16.13
CA CYS A 499 -31.63 28.31 15.03
C CYS A 499 -32.55 27.14 14.67
N ARG A 500 -32.40 26.64 13.45
CA ARG A 500 -32.85 25.32 13.04
C ARG A 500 -31.66 24.37 13.02
N LEU A 501 -31.82 23.16 13.54
CA LEU A 501 -30.81 22.11 13.47
C LEU A 501 -31.37 20.90 12.72
N VAL A 502 -30.71 20.53 11.62
CA VAL A 502 -30.98 19.29 10.89
C VAL A 502 -29.83 18.32 11.14
N LEU A 503 -30.12 17.13 11.66
CA LEU A 503 -29.18 16.03 11.81
C LEU A 503 -29.59 14.87 10.92
N CYS A 504 -28.63 14.34 10.16
CA CYS A 504 -28.83 13.18 9.30
C CYS A 504 -27.63 12.22 9.45
N ALA A 505 -27.91 10.93 9.61
CA ALA A 505 -26.93 9.85 9.63
C ALA A 505 -27.20 8.91 8.46
N ARG A 506 -26.19 8.64 7.64
CA ARG A 506 -26.29 7.76 6.46
C ARG A 506 -25.15 6.74 6.47
N THR A 507 -25.43 5.52 6.03
CA THR A 507 -24.35 4.56 5.75
C THR A 507 -23.49 5.13 4.62
N VAL A 508 -22.18 4.92 4.66
CA VAL A 508 -21.27 5.44 3.63
C VAL A 508 -20.22 4.38 3.28
N SER A 509 -19.79 4.35 2.03
CA SER A 509 -18.59 3.62 1.63
C SER A 509 -17.33 4.42 1.98
N TYR A 510 -16.15 3.78 1.99
CA TYR A 510 -14.93 4.51 2.32
C TYR A 510 -14.55 5.61 1.31
N ASN A 511 -14.99 5.49 0.04
CA ASN A 511 -14.76 6.48 -1.00
C ASN A 511 -15.83 7.60 -1.05
N GLY A 512 -16.73 7.66 -0.04
CA GLY A 512 -17.67 8.77 0.13
C GLY A 512 -19.05 8.57 -0.50
N VAL A 513 -19.32 7.43 -1.15
CA VAL A 513 -20.65 7.13 -1.72
C VAL A 513 -21.66 6.94 -0.58
N LEU A 514 -22.67 7.79 -0.57
CA LEU A 514 -23.71 7.81 0.45
C LEU A 514 -24.77 6.74 0.15
N GLY A 515 -25.06 5.92 1.15
CA GLY A 515 -26.19 5.01 1.17
C GLY A 515 -27.46 5.67 1.73
N PRO A 516 -28.47 4.86 2.05
CA PRO A 516 -29.71 5.31 2.68
C PRO A 516 -29.50 5.98 4.05
N GLU A 517 -30.49 6.76 4.46
CA GLU A 517 -30.59 7.32 5.81
C GLU A 517 -30.85 6.23 6.84
N CYS A 518 -30.11 6.28 7.95
CA CYS A 518 -30.25 5.39 9.10
C CYS A 518 -30.59 6.11 10.42
N GLY A 519 -30.69 7.44 10.40
CA GLY A 519 -31.18 8.25 11.51
C GLY A 519 -31.31 9.72 11.12
N THR A 520 -32.37 10.38 11.58
CA THR A 520 -32.62 11.80 11.30
C THR A 520 -33.28 12.52 12.46
N LYS A 521 -33.05 13.82 12.56
CA LYS A 521 -33.68 14.70 13.54
C LYS A 521 -33.67 16.15 13.05
N ASP A 522 -34.84 16.74 12.94
CA ASP A 522 -35.02 18.16 12.57
C ASP A 522 -35.62 18.94 13.75
N LEU A 523 -34.95 20.00 14.18
CA LEU A 523 -35.37 20.89 15.26
C LEU A 523 -35.51 22.32 14.72
N LEU A 524 -36.76 22.76 14.49
CA LEU A 524 -37.07 24.06 13.89
C LEU A 524 -36.86 25.27 14.82
N GLY A 525 -36.82 25.07 16.13
CA GLY A 525 -36.81 26.14 17.14
C GLY A 525 -35.79 25.92 18.24
N LEU A 526 -34.53 25.70 17.87
CA LEU A 526 -33.43 25.54 18.81
C LEU A 526 -32.96 26.92 19.29
N ALA A 527 -33.29 27.27 20.53
CA ALA A 527 -32.72 28.45 21.18
C ALA A 527 -31.30 28.14 21.69
N LEU A 528 -30.32 28.99 21.35
CA LEU A 528 -28.96 28.97 21.86
C LEU A 528 -28.76 30.20 22.75
N GLU A 529 -28.54 29.96 24.03
CA GLU A 529 -28.32 31.02 25.02
C GLU A 529 -26.92 31.64 24.84
N PRO A 530 -26.67 32.88 25.29
CA PRO A 530 -25.38 33.53 25.17
C PRO A 530 -24.32 32.75 25.95
N TYR A 531 -23.12 32.62 25.38
CA TYR A 531 -21.98 31.94 26.02
C TYR A 531 -22.31 30.54 26.56
N SER A 532 -23.13 29.79 25.82
CA SER A 532 -23.63 28.48 26.23
C SER A 532 -23.30 27.37 25.24
N GLU A 533 -23.29 26.14 25.76
CA GLU A 533 -23.15 24.93 24.95
C GLU A 533 -24.43 24.09 25.01
N LYS A 534 -24.88 23.56 23.88
CA LYS A 534 -25.98 22.58 23.81
C LYS A 534 -25.53 21.30 23.12
N SER A 535 -25.99 20.16 23.62
CA SER A 535 -25.72 18.84 23.05
C SER A 535 -27.02 18.15 22.69
N ILE A 536 -27.26 17.97 21.39
CA ILE A 536 -28.49 17.37 20.87
C ILE A 536 -28.22 15.92 20.46
N PRO A 537 -28.88 14.92 21.08
CA PRO A 537 -28.66 13.51 20.75
C PRO A 537 -29.42 13.08 19.50
N LEU A 538 -28.82 12.16 18.75
CA LEU A 538 -29.40 11.34 17.69
C LEU A 538 -29.06 9.87 17.96
N ARG A 539 -30.10 9.05 18.16
CA ARG A 539 -29.96 7.60 18.35
C ARG A 539 -29.93 6.91 16.99
N ILE A 540 -28.92 6.08 16.75
CA ILE A 540 -28.77 5.28 15.53
C ILE A 540 -28.99 3.80 15.90
N LEU A 541 -29.94 3.16 15.23
CA LEU A 541 -30.36 1.78 15.52
C LEU A 541 -29.75 0.78 14.56
N TYR A 542 -29.32 -0.38 15.05
CA TYR A 542 -28.80 -1.48 14.23
C TYR A 542 -29.74 -1.86 13.10
N GLU A 543 -31.03 -1.97 13.41
CA GLU A 543 -32.07 -2.31 12.42
C GLU A 543 -32.16 -1.31 11.25
N LYS A 544 -31.72 -0.06 11.45
CA LYS A 544 -31.77 0.99 10.43
C LYS A 544 -30.55 1.02 9.53
N TYR A 545 -29.39 0.54 9.98
CA TYR A 545 -28.17 0.56 9.17
C TYR A 545 -27.74 -0.82 8.67
N ARG A 546 -28.19 -1.93 9.27
CA ARG A 546 -27.66 -3.28 9.00
C ARG A 546 -27.70 -3.71 7.54
N ASP A 547 -28.73 -3.31 6.79
CA ASP A 547 -28.99 -3.80 5.43
C ASP A 547 -28.21 -3.00 4.37
N SER A 548 -27.76 -1.78 4.73
CA SER A 548 -27.03 -0.88 3.82
C SER A 548 -25.62 -0.54 4.29
N LEU A 549 -25.19 -1.08 5.44
CA LEU A 549 -23.83 -0.89 5.95
C LEU A 549 -22.84 -1.56 4.99
N THR A 550 -21.84 -0.80 4.55
CA THR A 550 -20.77 -1.32 3.70
C THR A 550 -19.77 -2.12 4.53
N GLN A 551 -18.93 -2.94 3.87
CA GLN A 551 -17.88 -3.71 4.55
C GLN A 551 -16.80 -2.82 5.21
N SER A 552 -16.81 -1.51 4.90
CA SER A 552 -15.96 -0.51 5.56
C SER A 552 -16.47 -0.11 6.96
N ASN A 553 -17.68 -0.53 7.35
CA ASN A 553 -18.32 -0.22 8.63
C ASN A 553 -18.44 1.29 8.92
N LEU A 554 -18.72 2.11 7.90
CA LEU A 554 -18.77 3.56 8.05
C LEU A 554 -20.20 4.10 8.03
N ILE A 555 -20.47 5.03 8.94
CA ILE A 555 -21.67 5.87 8.98
C ILE A 555 -21.23 7.33 9.01
N LYS A 556 -21.72 8.13 8.07
CA LYS A 556 -21.51 9.57 8.05
C LYS A 556 -22.65 10.25 8.80
N VAL A 557 -22.30 11.03 9.82
CA VAL A 557 -23.24 11.90 10.53
C VAL A 557 -22.99 13.33 10.11
N GLN A 558 -24.05 14.02 9.74
CA GLN A 558 -24.05 15.41 9.32
C GLN A 558 -25.03 16.20 10.19
N GLY A 559 -24.59 17.37 10.64
CA GLY A 559 -25.42 18.41 11.23
C GLY A 559 -25.34 19.67 10.39
N LEU A 560 -26.50 20.27 10.11
CA LEU A 560 -26.62 21.61 9.53
C LEU A 560 -27.36 22.49 10.53
N LEU A 561 -26.68 23.53 11.02
CA LEU A 561 -27.24 24.56 11.89
C LEU A 561 -27.50 25.80 11.05
N ILE A 562 -28.75 26.26 11.05
CA ILE A 562 -29.21 27.40 10.25
C ILE A 562 -29.64 28.48 11.23
N GLU A 563 -29.09 29.69 11.08
CA GLU A 563 -29.53 30.89 11.78
C GLU A 563 -30.24 31.81 10.80
N PRO A 564 -31.58 31.82 10.77
CA PRO A 564 -32.33 32.56 9.76
C PRO A 564 -32.11 34.07 9.82
N ALA A 565 -31.96 34.63 11.03
CA ALA A 565 -31.80 36.08 11.21
C ALA A 565 -30.50 36.63 10.60
N ALA A 566 -29.42 35.85 10.67
CA ALA A 566 -28.12 36.20 10.11
C ALA A 566 -27.88 35.60 8.72
N ASN A 567 -28.82 34.78 8.22
CA ASN A 567 -28.65 33.93 7.04
C ASN A 567 -27.33 33.13 7.09
N SER A 568 -27.01 32.58 8.27
CA SER A 568 -25.76 31.86 8.54
C SER A 568 -25.98 30.35 8.57
N TYR A 569 -25.03 29.62 7.98
CA TYR A 569 -25.08 28.16 7.85
C TYR A 569 -23.79 27.57 8.42
N VAL A 570 -23.91 26.78 9.49
CA VAL A 570 -22.78 26.06 10.10
C VAL A 570 -22.95 24.58 9.86
N LEU A 571 -21.96 23.96 9.22
CA LEU A 571 -21.95 22.55 8.87
C LEU A 571 -20.95 21.79 9.73
N ALA A 572 -21.38 20.64 10.26
CA ALA A 572 -20.52 19.72 10.96
C ALA A 572 -20.74 18.29 10.46
N GLN A 573 -19.66 17.60 10.14
CA GLN A 573 -19.68 16.23 9.63
C GLN A 573 -18.68 15.36 10.40
N ARG A 574 -19.01 14.08 10.53
CA ARG A 574 -18.11 13.08 11.11
C ARG A 574 -18.39 11.69 10.56
N ASP A 575 -17.33 11.03 10.13
CA ASP A 575 -17.35 9.62 9.79
C ASP A 575 -17.08 8.74 11.02
N ILE A 576 -18.03 7.87 11.30
CA ILE A 576 -18.05 6.94 12.40
C ILE A 576 -17.72 5.56 11.87
N TYR A 577 -16.67 4.95 12.44
CA TYR A 577 -16.33 3.56 12.19
C TYR A 577 -16.95 2.67 13.27
N LEU A 578 -17.74 1.67 12.86
CA LEU A 578 -18.29 0.65 13.74
C LEU A 578 -17.29 -0.48 13.94
N GLU A 579 -16.91 -0.71 15.19
CA GLU A 579 -15.90 -1.69 15.53
C GLU A 579 -16.39 -3.12 15.34
N ASN A 580 -15.66 -3.88 14.53
CA ASN A 580 -15.87 -5.32 14.38
C ASN A 580 -15.48 -6.09 15.66
N PRO A 581 -16.07 -7.27 15.92
CA PRO A 581 -15.71 -8.10 17.05
C PRO A 581 -14.24 -8.55 17.00
N GLU A 582 -13.64 -8.71 18.17
CA GLU A 582 -12.25 -9.18 18.28
C GLU A 582 -12.13 -10.66 17.89
N ILE A 583 -11.13 -10.98 17.03
CA ILE A 583 -10.68 -12.36 16.82
C ILE A 583 -9.56 -12.68 17.82
N LYS A 584 -9.83 -13.65 18.69
CA LYS A 584 -8.86 -14.14 19.67
C LYS A 584 -8.06 -15.29 19.07
N ILE A 585 -6.73 -15.13 19.03
CA ILE A 585 -5.79 -16.10 18.47
C ILE A 585 -4.86 -16.62 19.57
N ARG A 586 -4.91 -17.93 19.83
CA ARG A 586 -4.05 -18.62 20.79
C ARG A 586 -3.13 -19.59 20.06
N VAL A 587 -1.84 -19.49 20.36
CA VAL A 587 -0.82 -20.40 19.81
C VAL A 587 -0.65 -21.56 20.79
N LEU A 588 -0.87 -22.78 20.34
CA LEU A 588 -0.76 -24.02 21.13
C LEU A 588 0.46 -24.81 20.68
N GLY A 589 1.35 -25.09 21.64
CA GLY A 589 2.65 -25.72 21.40
C GLY A 589 3.80 -24.70 21.38
N GLU A 590 5.02 -25.20 21.37
CA GLU A 590 6.23 -24.37 21.30
C GLU A 590 6.51 -23.96 19.85
N PRO A 591 6.55 -22.65 19.52
CA PRO A 591 6.85 -22.19 18.17
C PRO A 591 8.34 -22.40 17.85
N LYS A 592 8.64 -23.49 17.12
CA LYS A 592 9.99 -23.83 16.64
C LYS A 592 9.99 -24.11 15.15
N GLN A 593 11.10 -23.82 14.49
CA GLN A 593 11.30 -24.10 13.07
C GLN A 593 11.09 -25.59 12.75
N ASN A 594 10.37 -25.88 11.66
CA ASN A 594 10.04 -27.21 11.17
C ASN A 594 9.26 -28.10 12.15
N ARG A 595 8.65 -27.52 13.19
CA ARG A 595 7.80 -28.24 14.16
C ARG A 595 6.35 -27.85 13.97
N LYS A 596 5.45 -28.84 14.03
CA LYS A 596 4.00 -28.59 13.98
C LYS A 596 3.58 -27.68 15.14
N LEU A 597 2.78 -26.68 14.83
CA LEU A 597 2.21 -25.71 15.76
C LEU A 597 0.71 -25.58 15.47
N VAL A 598 -0.12 -25.27 16.45
CA VAL A 598 -1.56 -25.10 16.23
C VAL A 598 -1.98 -23.68 16.62
N ALA A 599 -2.71 -23.00 15.74
CA ALA A 599 -3.40 -21.76 16.07
C ALA A 599 -4.88 -22.07 16.36
N GLU A 600 -5.33 -21.78 17.58
CA GLU A 600 -6.74 -21.76 17.95
C GLU A 600 -7.27 -20.35 17.73
N VAL A 601 -8.20 -20.23 16.79
CA VAL A 601 -8.81 -18.95 16.37
C VAL A 601 -10.26 -18.96 16.82
N SER A 602 -10.72 -17.87 17.44
CA SER A 602 -12.10 -17.77 17.93
C SER A 602 -12.65 -16.36 17.85
N MET A 603 -13.97 -16.26 17.72
CA MET A 603 -14.71 -15.00 17.67
C MET A 603 -16.08 -15.21 18.34
N ARG A 604 -16.57 -14.20 19.06
CA ARG A 604 -17.94 -14.18 19.57
C ARG A 604 -18.86 -13.52 18.54
N ASN A 605 -20.04 -14.08 18.29
CA ASN A 605 -21.08 -13.42 17.50
C ASN A 605 -21.62 -12.19 18.28
N PRO A 606 -21.40 -10.95 17.81
CA PRO A 606 -21.88 -9.75 18.50
C PRO A 606 -23.32 -9.39 18.13
N LEU A 607 -23.94 -10.12 17.19
CA LEU A 607 -25.28 -9.82 16.69
C LEU A 607 -26.34 -10.53 17.52
N THR A 608 -27.54 -9.96 17.54
CA THR A 608 -28.75 -10.58 18.13
C THR A 608 -29.37 -11.67 17.24
N VAL A 609 -28.73 -12.00 16.12
CA VAL A 609 -29.18 -12.97 15.12
C VAL A 609 -28.07 -13.98 14.80
N PRO A 610 -28.40 -15.21 14.37
CA PRO A 610 -27.39 -16.20 14.03
C PRO A 610 -26.60 -15.81 12.77
N LEU A 611 -25.33 -16.20 12.73
CA LEU A 611 -24.45 -16.08 11.57
C LEU A 611 -24.40 -17.40 10.80
N THR A 612 -24.49 -17.35 9.48
CA THR A 612 -24.44 -18.53 8.61
C THR A 612 -23.36 -18.40 7.54
N GLY A 613 -22.93 -19.53 6.97
CA GLY A 613 -21.84 -19.53 5.98
C GLY A 613 -20.52 -19.02 6.56
N CYS A 614 -20.28 -19.30 7.84
CA CYS A 614 -19.15 -18.78 8.58
C CYS A 614 -17.85 -19.45 8.13
N SER A 615 -16.79 -18.67 7.94
CA SER A 615 -15.47 -19.21 7.60
C SER A 615 -14.34 -18.36 8.19
N PHE A 616 -13.24 -19.05 8.56
CA PHE A 616 -11.98 -18.41 8.91
C PHE A 616 -10.94 -18.65 7.82
N THR A 617 -10.37 -17.58 7.30
CA THR A 617 -9.24 -17.63 6.37
C THR A 617 -7.97 -17.19 7.10
N VAL A 618 -6.92 -18.00 7.03
CA VAL A 618 -5.68 -17.80 7.78
C VAL A 618 -4.48 -17.83 6.85
N GLU A 619 -3.59 -16.86 6.99
CA GLU A 619 -2.37 -16.73 6.20
C GLU A 619 -1.22 -16.17 7.04
N GLY A 620 0.02 -16.47 6.66
CA GLY A 620 1.20 -15.86 7.27
C GLY A 620 2.47 -16.38 6.63
N ALA A 621 3.21 -15.49 5.95
CA ALA A 621 4.47 -15.87 5.32
C ALA A 621 5.45 -16.45 6.35
N GLY A 622 6.00 -17.62 6.03
CA GLY A 622 6.85 -18.41 6.92
C GLY A 622 6.14 -19.25 7.99
N LEU A 623 4.83 -19.10 8.21
CA LEU A 623 4.02 -19.92 9.13
C LEU A 623 3.21 -21.00 8.40
N LEU A 624 2.76 -20.68 7.18
CA LEU A 624 1.97 -21.51 6.28
C LEU A 624 2.59 -21.47 4.89
N ARG A 625 2.46 -22.57 4.13
CA ARG A 625 2.86 -22.60 2.70
C ARG A 625 1.81 -21.97 1.79
N GLU A 626 0.55 -22.17 2.17
CA GLU A 626 -0.63 -21.75 1.43
C GLU A 626 -1.67 -21.25 2.43
N GLN A 627 -2.52 -20.35 1.97
CA GLN A 627 -3.66 -19.86 2.73
C GLN A 627 -4.57 -21.03 3.10
N LYS A 628 -5.08 -21.04 4.34
CA LYS A 628 -6.02 -22.07 4.81
C LYS A 628 -7.37 -21.44 5.12
N THR A 629 -8.43 -22.03 4.58
CA THR A 629 -9.81 -21.67 4.90
C THR A 629 -10.45 -22.80 5.67
N VAL A 630 -11.11 -22.48 6.79
CA VAL A 630 -11.89 -23.42 7.60
C VAL A 630 -13.32 -22.93 7.63
N GLU A 631 -14.21 -23.70 6.99
CA GLU A 631 -15.65 -23.47 7.02
C GLU A 631 -16.26 -24.02 8.32
N ILE A 632 -17.25 -23.31 8.83
CA ILE A 632 -18.03 -23.70 10.01
C ILE A 632 -19.40 -24.16 9.49
N PRO A 633 -19.72 -25.46 9.60
CA PRO A 633 -20.94 -26.02 9.00
C PRO A 633 -22.23 -25.50 9.63
N ASP A 634 -22.24 -25.37 10.96
CA ASP A 634 -23.42 -25.00 11.72
C ASP A 634 -23.54 -23.48 11.87
N PRO A 635 -24.77 -22.94 11.93
CA PRO A 635 -24.99 -21.54 12.31
C PRO A 635 -24.37 -21.21 13.67
N VAL A 636 -23.81 -20.02 13.79
CA VAL A 636 -23.27 -19.52 15.07
C VAL A 636 -24.35 -18.64 15.71
N GLU A 637 -24.90 -19.09 16.82
CA GLU A 637 -26.03 -18.44 17.51
C GLU A 637 -25.61 -17.09 18.16
N PRO A 638 -26.57 -16.21 18.53
CA PRO A 638 -26.27 -14.98 19.26
C PRO A 638 -25.43 -15.25 20.52
N GLU A 639 -24.40 -14.42 20.75
CA GLU A 639 -23.43 -14.54 21.85
C GLU A 639 -22.58 -15.82 21.88
N GLU A 640 -22.79 -16.75 20.94
CA GLU A 640 -21.98 -17.96 20.82
C GLU A 640 -20.54 -17.62 20.39
N VAL A 641 -19.57 -18.40 20.90
CA VAL A 641 -18.17 -18.28 20.53
C VAL A 641 -17.82 -19.41 19.56
N VAL A 642 -17.60 -19.05 18.31
CA VAL A 642 -17.08 -20.00 17.33
C VAL A 642 -15.58 -20.15 17.48
N LYS A 643 -15.07 -21.38 17.35
CA LYS A 643 -13.66 -21.72 17.54
C LYS A 643 -13.20 -22.76 16.54
N VAL A 644 -12.07 -22.50 15.90
CA VAL A 644 -11.42 -23.42 14.97
C VAL A 644 -9.95 -23.61 15.32
N ARG A 645 -9.36 -24.73 14.90
CA ARG A 645 -7.93 -25.03 15.04
C ARG A 645 -7.30 -25.16 13.67
N VAL A 646 -6.20 -24.45 13.47
CA VAL A 646 -5.45 -24.44 12.21
C VAL A 646 -4.03 -24.90 12.47
N ASP A 647 -3.64 -25.97 11.80
CA ASP A 647 -2.26 -26.48 11.85
C ASP A 647 -1.32 -25.55 11.06
N LEU A 648 -0.23 -25.13 11.70
CA LEU A 648 0.85 -24.34 11.16
C LEU A 648 2.12 -25.18 11.07
N LEU A 649 2.99 -24.84 10.11
CA LEU A 649 4.33 -25.41 10.00
C LEU A 649 5.33 -24.28 9.76
N PRO A 650 5.86 -23.67 10.84
CA PRO A 650 6.82 -22.58 10.74
C PRO A 650 8.10 -23.03 10.04
N LEU A 651 8.50 -22.35 8.96
CA LEU A 651 9.67 -22.71 8.14
C LEU A 651 10.88 -21.82 8.40
N HIS A 652 10.69 -20.65 8.99
CA HIS A 652 11.73 -19.65 9.21
C HIS A 652 11.79 -19.24 10.68
N VAL A 653 13.00 -18.97 11.19
CA VAL A 653 13.23 -18.47 12.55
C VAL A 653 12.99 -16.96 12.58
N GLY A 654 12.53 -16.46 13.72
CA GLY A 654 12.33 -15.03 13.95
C GLY A 654 10.86 -14.65 14.14
N LEU A 655 10.58 -13.35 14.04
CA LEU A 655 9.23 -12.82 14.16
C LEU A 655 8.44 -13.11 12.87
N SER A 656 7.23 -13.62 13.02
CA SER A 656 6.24 -13.75 11.94
C SER A 656 4.87 -13.32 12.45
N LYS A 657 4.03 -12.81 11.55
CA LYS A 657 2.66 -12.41 11.88
C LYS A 657 1.66 -13.36 11.20
N LEU A 658 0.80 -13.98 11.99
CA LEU A 658 -0.36 -14.72 11.51
C LEU A 658 -1.50 -13.72 11.27
N VAL A 659 -2.09 -13.71 10.09
CA VAL A 659 -3.20 -12.85 9.70
C VAL A 659 -4.45 -13.71 9.52
N VAL A 660 -5.58 -13.23 10.02
CA VAL A 660 -6.85 -13.96 10.02
C VAL A 660 -7.96 -13.05 9.49
N ASN A 661 -8.81 -13.61 8.64
CA ASN A 661 -10.11 -13.07 8.25
C ASN A 661 -11.23 -13.98 8.75
N PHE A 662 -12.34 -13.40 9.17
CA PHE A 662 -13.61 -14.09 9.34
C PHE A 662 -14.68 -13.48 8.42
N GLU A 663 -15.48 -14.35 7.80
CA GLU A 663 -16.55 -13.99 6.88
C GLU A 663 -17.81 -14.81 7.19
N SER A 664 -18.99 -14.20 7.04
CA SER A 664 -20.31 -14.83 7.13
C SER A 664 -21.31 -14.11 6.22
N ASP A 665 -22.58 -14.52 6.29
CA ASP A 665 -23.70 -13.85 5.63
C ASP A 665 -23.88 -12.39 6.10
N LYS A 666 -23.81 -12.12 7.41
CA LYS A 666 -24.12 -10.80 8.01
C LYS A 666 -22.91 -10.04 8.53
N LEU A 667 -21.82 -10.73 8.83
CA LEU A 667 -20.61 -10.15 9.41
C LEU A 667 -19.43 -10.47 8.50
N LYS A 668 -18.90 -9.43 7.86
CA LYS A 668 -17.94 -9.56 6.76
C LYS A 668 -16.60 -8.95 7.11
N SER A 669 -15.54 -9.56 6.60
CA SER A 669 -14.18 -9.02 6.64
C SER A 669 -13.66 -8.63 8.04
N VAL A 670 -13.96 -9.44 9.06
CA VAL A 670 -13.43 -9.23 10.41
C VAL A 670 -11.99 -9.69 10.46
N LYS A 671 -11.09 -8.79 10.87
CA LYS A 671 -9.65 -9.02 10.82
C LYS A 671 -9.06 -9.28 12.19
N GLY A 672 -8.10 -10.18 12.24
CA GLY A 672 -7.30 -10.47 13.43
C GLY A 672 -5.85 -10.74 13.05
N PHE A 673 -4.94 -10.55 14.01
CA PHE A 673 -3.56 -10.96 13.82
C PHE A 673 -2.91 -11.41 15.12
N ARG A 674 -1.82 -12.17 14.99
CA ARG A 674 -0.97 -12.54 16.12
C ARG A 674 0.49 -12.57 15.70
N ASN A 675 1.34 -11.88 16.47
CA ASN A 675 2.78 -12.03 16.37
C ASN A 675 3.21 -13.35 17.02
N ILE A 676 4.05 -14.10 16.31
CA ILE A 676 4.61 -15.39 16.73
C ILE A 676 6.12 -15.32 16.55
N ILE A 677 6.87 -15.54 17.62
CA ILE A 677 8.33 -15.63 17.57
C ILE A 677 8.70 -17.11 17.45
N ILE A 678 9.30 -17.48 16.33
CA ILE A 678 9.69 -18.85 16.02
C ILE A 678 11.15 -19.04 16.43
N GLY A 679 11.40 -19.97 17.36
CA GLY A 679 12.75 -20.36 17.77
C GLY A 679 13.42 -21.35 16.81
N PRO A 680 14.74 -21.55 16.93
CA PRO A 680 15.45 -22.62 16.21
C PRO A 680 14.92 -23.99 16.62
N SER A 681 15.08 -24.97 15.71
CA SER A 681 14.63 -26.37 15.87
C SER A 681 15.25 -27.06 17.09
#